data_AF-A0A2A5VFS1-F1
#
_entry.id   AF-A0A2A5VFS1-F1
#
_cell.length_a   1.000
_cell.length_b   1.000
_cell.length_c   1.000
_cell.angle_alpha   90.00
_cell.angle_beta   90.00
_cell.angle_gamma   90.00
#
_symmetry.space_group_name_H-M   'P 1'
#
loop_
_entity.id
_entity.type
_entity.pdbx_description
1 polymer ?
#
loop_
_entity_poly.entity_id
_entity_poly.type
_entity_poly.pdbx_seq_one_letter_code
_entity_poly.pdbx_strand_id
1 'polypeptide(L)'
;MDNQQKASVIVTTGLMLIAINFLALAPFVAGQVEAGVQDVVADGYDGYDDDGNENYTADYDDEWLISTSERVYFAYSLDNPDGVDAGEAHEFTKMGPFIYEVTTTREILDFDYDAGEITYSEYDSFEWCENCAWIDENGDSHNSVPGSTEITQVNILWNTQRIAGISTGIIYGEVFAKAGFANNMIANDLQNRAPSIWAAESIDGMVTEYENALQDAGYNESTAAAIAAPVILDLVYDNWNSSSGMGVMDPDFSLSADSILHTAVDPSTGICIALTCEIGPMLIAGMGEPSETVTPMRAALLGYGSTDPVELTHMDWAVYALAGQEFLSAGGMADLTQVDNLRERLNEVSGVDITNPDVLNGVIFGTPDAEIPNGLLSVSDYSGIPLNGIALFLLGAQGDLFGTMTTYGIGLTQLLGLSDYAGEWIGMVGTPTEFEMILAGGQGTLNADDWWQISFGGEEPIAGGYIPIGLNRAEFEGTIDMDVAKVTEILYTSPYALTSDFASIFMYGELSGSTLPAEEGAETTDWNDAYVAGLYDISESDAVAVRSWVADFMFDQVIGALLGFQYGGSAYITQPVDNWLFGWRDIIVADVVYEQPDNMALGWVSLETNETYFGSDSVTTGDYDVYIASTKGDNMGQRLLQGYINSDGNGFCDFKLNSDGTMADADSSGMYPCEEGELYGFTEHLPWRAPHRETSTLGLLSAHVGNENTVVAGAVGGVADSDDPFRVNLVGYAMAESVPGDMETYKGIEMRAHTVNLDPSQNQIQAKLIGSASFVDVLPGALPVYFGSNVDIKVEPVTQVAMYGKSVSMFHLDLRGPGMLNPEMGVDTHPVFEIHTFSEIADEDAETFQCRVLDNMEPMYWTDFGGSGDCELEGTAVIDSVTAVLYVASIAMIAVGALAFGGMGPIAVSKDED
;
A
#
# COMPACT_ATOMS: atom_id res chain seq x y z
N MET A 1 -20.68 -93.52 -23.46
CA MET A 1 -19.87 -92.93 -22.38
C MET A 1 -19.94 -93.83 -21.17
N ASP A 2 -18.78 -94.29 -20.70
CA ASP A 2 -18.62 -94.94 -19.40
C ASP A 2 -18.90 -93.92 -18.26
N ASN A 3 -19.24 -94.40 -17.07
CA ASN A 3 -19.57 -93.58 -15.90
C ASN A 3 -18.42 -92.62 -15.51
N GLN A 4 -17.15 -93.01 -15.72
CA GLN A 4 -16.00 -92.11 -15.57
C GLN A 4 -16.01 -90.94 -16.57
N GLN A 5 -16.39 -91.19 -17.82
CA GLN A 5 -16.48 -90.14 -18.84
C GLN A 5 -17.65 -89.19 -18.55
N LYS A 6 -18.75 -89.70 -17.99
CA LYS A 6 -19.88 -88.86 -17.54
C LYS A 6 -19.51 -87.99 -16.34
N ALA A 7 -18.84 -88.55 -15.33
CA ALA A 7 -18.37 -87.81 -14.17
C ALA A 7 -17.34 -86.73 -14.53
N SER A 8 -16.39 -87.04 -15.43
CA SER A 8 -15.41 -86.07 -15.95
C SER A 8 -16.07 -84.94 -16.72
N VAL A 9 -17.06 -85.22 -17.58
CA VAL A 9 -17.80 -84.17 -18.31
C VAL A 9 -18.60 -83.27 -17.36
N ILE A 10 -19.23 -83.83 -16.32
CA ILE A 10 -20.01 -83.05 -15.34
C ILE A 10 -19.10 -82.13 -14.50
N VAL A 11 -17.95 -82.62 -14.03
CA VAL A 11 -16.96 -81.78 -13.31
C VAL A 11 -16.38 -80.70 -14.23
N THR A 12 -16.04 -81.05 -15.48
CA THR A 12 -15.51 -80.08 -16.46
C THR A 12 -16.56 -79.02 -16.83
N THR A 13 -17.83 -79.40 -16.90
CA THR A 13 -18.94 -78.45 -17.14
C THR A 13 -19.12 -77.54 -15.92
N GLY A 14 -19.07 -78.06 -14.69
CA GLY A 14 -19.10 -77.23 -13.49
C GLY A 14 -17.93 -76.24 -13.42
N LEU A 15 -16.70 -76.67 -13.76
CA LEU A 15 -15.54 -75.77 -13.87
C LEU A 15 -15.68 -74.75 -15.01
N MET A 16 -16.29 -75.12 -16.14
CA MET A 16 -16.62 -74.18 -17.22
C MET A 16 -17.64 -73.13 -16.79
N LEU A 17 -18.64 -73.48 -15.98
CA LEU A 17 -19.60 -72.49 -15.48
C LEU A 17 -18.96 -71.49 -14.52
N ILE A 18 -18.04 -71.94 -13.66
CA ILE A 18 -17.21 -71.05 -12.84
C ILE A 18 -16.30 -70.19 -13.75
N ALA A 19 -15.70 -70.77 -14.79
CA ALA A 19 -14.90 -70.02 -15.76
C ALA A 19 -15.74 -69.02 -16.57
N ILE A 20 -17.01 -69.28 -16.83
CA ILE A 20 -17.94 -68.33 -17.46
C ILE A 20 -18.25 -67.17 -16.51
N ASN A 21 -18.47 -67.45 -15.22
CA ASN A 21 -18.61 -66.39 -14.21
C ASN A 21 -17.35 -65.50 -14.15
N PHE A 22 -16.16 -66.11 -14.17
CA PHE A 22 -14.89 -65.38 -14.03
C PHE A 22 -14.38 -64.69 -15.30
N LEU A 23 -14.52 -65.32 -16.48
CA LEU A 23 -13.90 -64.84 -17.74
C LEU A 23 -14.88 -64.16 -18.70
N ALA A 24 -16.19 -64.21 -18.43
CA ALA A 24 -17.20 -63.63 -19.32
C ALA A 24 -18.20 -62.76 -18.57
N LEU A 25 -18.80 -63.25 -17.48
CA LEU A 25 -19.82 -62.48 -16.75
C LEU A 25 -19.20 -61.40 -15.87
N ALA A 26 -18.12 -61.66 -15.13
CA ALA A 26 -17.46 -60.63 -14.34
C ALA A 26 -16.94 -59.46 -15.18
N PRO A 27 -16.22 -59.66 -16.31
CA PRO A 27 -15.86 -58.53 -17.19
C PRO A 27 -17.07 -57.84 -17.84
N PHE A 28 -18.17 -58.55 -18.08
CA PHE A 28 -19.39 -57.94 -18.63
C PHE A 28 -20.13 -57.09 -17.59
N VAL A 29 -20.29 -57.59 -16.37
CA VAL A 29 -20.89 -56.83 -15.26
C VAL A 29 -20.01 -55.65 -14.90
N ALA A 30 -18.70 -55.84 -14.78
CA ALA A 30 -17.76 -54.73 -14.57
C ALA A 30 -17.95 -53.61 -15.61
N GLY A 31 -18.05 -53.95 -16.90
CA GLY A 31 -18.30 -52.95 -17.95
C GLY A 31 -19.72 -52.37 -18.00
N GLN A 32 -20.71 -53.00 -17.36
CA GLN A 32 -22.06 -52.42 -17.20
C GLN A 32 -22.15 -51.54 -15.95
N VAL A 33 -21.45 -51.91 -14.88
CA VAL A 33 -21.30 -51.09 -13.67
C VAL A 33 -20.50 -49.84 -14.00
N GLU A 34 -19.38 -49.97 -14.71
CA GLU A 34 -18.57 -48.83 -15.20
C GLU A 34 -19.43 -47.85 -16.02
N ALA A 35 -20.16 -48.35 -17.03
CA ALA A 35 -21.05 -47.50 -17.83
C ALA A 35 -22.19 -46.89 -17.01
N GLY A 36 -22.82 -47.68 -16.12
CA GLY A 36 -23.92 -47.18 -15.29
C GLY A 36 -23.49 -46.17 -14.25
N VAL A 37 -22.28 -46.30 -13.71
CA VAL A 37 -21.70 -45.32 -12.78
C VAL A 37 -21.32 -44.04 -13.50
N GLN A 38 -20.79 -44.13 -14.73
CA GLN A 38 -20.54 -42.95 -15.56
C GLN A 38 -21.84 -42.23 -15.94
N ASP A 39 -22.90 -42.97 -16.25
CA ASP A 39 -24.24 -42.39 -16.49
C ASP A 39 -24.75 -41.71 -15.21
N VAL A 40 -24.64 -42.33 -14.03
CA VAL A 40 -25.07 -41.72 -12.74
C VAL A 40 -24.29 -40.44 -12.42
N VAL A 41 -22.97 -40.41 -12.66
CA VAL A 41 -22.17 -39.20 -12.47
C VAL A 41 -22.57 -38.12 -13.49
N ALA A 42 -22.93 -38.49 -14.72
CA ALA A 42 -23.39 -37.54 -15.72
C ALA A 42 -24.79 -36.99 -15.43
N ASP A 43 -25.71 -37.86 -15.02
CA ASP A 43 -27.07 -37.50 -14.61
C ASP A 43 -27.02 -36.53 -13.42
N GLY A 44 -26.10 -36.72 -12.47
CA GLY A 44 -25.92 -35.82 -11.31
C GLY A 44 -25.39 -34.40 -11.63
N TYR A 45 -25.25 -34.03 -12.90
CA TYR A 45 -24.92 -32.67 -13.34
C TYR A 45 -25.89 -32.14 -14.40
N ASP A 46 -26.74 -32.99 -14.98
CA ASP A 46 -27.46 -32.68 -16.23
C ASP A 46 -28.67 -31.73 -16.03
N GLY A 47 -29.09 -31.56 -14.78
CA GLY A 47 -30.17 -30.69 -14.35
C GLY A 47 -31.57 -31.29 -14.51
N TYR A 48 -31.68 -32.60 -14.73
CA TYR A 48 -32.96 -33.32 -14.90
C TYR A 48 -33.35 -34.09 -13.62
N ASP A 49 -34.64 -34.10 -13.29
CA ASP A 49 -35.14 -35.00 -12.24
C ASP A 49 -35.19 -36.46 -12.71
N ASP A 50 -35.38 -37.40 -11.77
CA ASP A 50 -35.55 -38.85 -12.05
C ASP A 50 -36.64 -39.17 -13.10
N ASP A 51 -37.60 -38.26 -13.30
CA ASP A 51 -38.70 -38.39 -14.27
C ASP A 51 -38.34 -37.79 -15.66
N GLY A 52 -37.14 -37.22 -15.81
CA GLY A 52 -36.60 -36.60 -17.02
C GLY A 52 -37.14 -35.19 -17.31
N ASN A 53 -37.63 -34.47 -16.30
CA ASN A 53 -38.06 -33.08 -16.43
C ASN A 53 -36.91 -32.13 -16.08
N GLU A 54 -36.85 -30.99 -16.77
CA GLU A 54 -35.92 -29.89 -16.47
C GLU A 54 -36.16 -29.38 -15.05
N ASN A 55 -35.29 -29.78 -14.12
CA ASN A 55 -35.34 -29.40 -12.71
C ASN A 55 -33.94 -29.50 -12.08
N TYR A 56 -33.13 -28.45 -12.26
CA TYR A 56 -31.75 -28.42 -11.77
C TYR A 56 -31.61 -28.57 -10.25
N THR A 57 -32.69 -28.34 -9.47
CA THR A 57 -32.64 -28.54 -8.01
C THR A 57 -32.59 -30.01 -7.59
N ALA A 58 -32.68 -30.95 -8.55
CA ALA A 58 -32.42 -32.37 -8.31
C ALA A 58 -30.92 -32.63 -8.08
N ASP A 59 -30.06 -31.93 -8.82
CA ASP A 59 -28.60 -32.11 -8.79
C ASP A 59 -27.88 -31.04 -7.95
N TYR A 60 -28.43 -29.83 -7.96
CA TYR A 60 -27.91 -28.67 -7.25
C TYR A 60 -28.85 -28.33 -6.09
N ASP A 61 -28.75 -29.13 -5.04
CA ASP A 61 -29.59 -29.05 -3.85
C ASP A 61 -29.09 -28.00 -2.83
N ASP A 62 -29.75 -27.93 -1.67
CA ASP A 62 -29.39 -26.99 -0.61
C ASP A 62 -27.95 -27.21 -0.07
N GLU A 63 -27.40 -28.43 -0.15
CA GLU A 63 -26.03 -28.75 0.29
C GLU A 63 -24.98 -28.25 -0.70
N TRP A 64 -25.28 -28.28 -2.01
CA TRP A 64 -24.42 -27.65 -3.02
C TRP A 64 -24.50 -26.12 -2.95
N LEU A 65 -25.71 -25.58 -2.78
CA LEU A 65 -25.95 -24.14 -2.67
C LEU A 65 -25.27 -23.54 -1.43
N ILE A 66 -25.20 -24.30 -0.33
CA ILE A 66 -24.53 -23.87 0.91
C ILE A 66 -23.65 -25.00 1.41
N SER A 67 -22.35 -24.90 1.13
CA SER A 67 -21.36 -25.89 1.55
C SER A 67 -20.43 -25.33 2.61
N THR A 68 -20.16 -26.09 3.67
CA THR A 68 -19.22 -25.70 4.73
C THR A 68 -17.99 -26.61 4.74
N SER A 69 -16.79 -26.05 4.86
CA SER A 69 -15.53 -26.79 4.97
C SER A 69 -14.57 -26.15 5.97
N GLU A 70 -13.63 -26.92 6.52
CA GLU A 70 -12.60 -26.38 7.40
C GLU A 70 -11.38 -25.88 6.61
N ARG A 71 -10.89 -24.69 6.96
CA ARG A 71 -9.62 -24.14 6.44
C ARG A 71 -8.70 -23.80 7.59
N VAL A 72 -7.44 -24.20 7.47
CA VAL A 72 -6.44 -24.04 8.53
C VAL A 72 -5.34 -23.09 8.08
N TYR A 73 -5.08 -22.07 8.88
CA TYR A 73 -4.05 -21.07 8.62
C TYR A 73 -2.91 -21.16 9.63
N PHE A 74 -1.71 -20.84 9.15
CA PHE A 74 -0.57 -20.51 9.99
C PHE A 74 0.02 -19.18 9.56
N ALA A 75 0.57 -18.46 10.52
CA ALA A 75 1.26 -17.20 10.29
C ALA A 75 2.64 -17.22 10.92
N TYR A 76 3.59 -16.51 10.33
CA TYR A 76 4.94 -16.41 10.85
C TYR A 76 5.13 -15.04 11.50
N SER A 77 5.04 -14.99 12.83
CA SER A 77 5.19 -13.74 13.58
C SER A 77 6.66 -13.42 13.82
N LEU A 78 7.02 -12.15 13.67
CA LEU A 78 8.33 -11.62 13.96
C LEU A 78 8.49 -11.36 15.46
N ASP A 79 9.56 -11.87 16.06
CA ASP A 79 9.76 -11.80 17.53
C ASP A 79 10.43 -10.50 18.01
N ASN A 80 11.13 -9.78 17.12
CA ASN A 80 11.85 -8.54 17.45
C ASN A 80 11.83 -7.55 16.26
N PRO A 81 10.72 -6.83 16.03
CA PRO A 81 10.60 -5.87 14.93
C PRO A 81 11.67 -4.77 14.99
N ASP A 82 11.91 -4.18 16.17
CA ASP A 82 12.89 -3.10 16.35
C ASP A 82 14.33 -3.54 16.04
N GLY A 83 14.64 -4.83 16.25
CA GLY A 83 15.94 -5.40 15.92
C GLY A 83 16.20 -5.54 14.43
N VAL A 84 15.16 -5.69 13.59
CA VAL A 84 15.34 -5.86 12.14
C VAL A 84 15.91 -4.59 11.51
N ASP A 85 15.36 -3.43 11.88
CA ASP A 85 15.83 -2.13 11.39
C ASP A 85 17.25 -1.79 11.90
N ALA A 86 17.64 -2.37 13.04
CA ALA A 86 18.99 -2.26 13.60
C ALA A 86 19.99 -3.29 13.03
N GLY A 87 19.57 -4.15 12.09
CA GLY A 87 20.39 -5.20 11.49
C GLY A 87 20.70 -6.37 12.43
N GLU A 88 19.89 -6.56 13.47
CA GLU A 88 19.97 -7.70 14.37
C GLU A 88 19.40 -8.97 13.71
N ALA A 89 19.82 -10.12 14.22
CA ALA A 89 19.25 -11.39 13.80
C ALA A 89 17.79 -11.46 14.27
N HIS A 90 16.88 -11.74 13.35
CA HIS A 90 15.47 -11.95 13.63
C HIS A 90 15.10 -13.41 13.44
N GLU A 91 14.17 -13.88 14.26
CA GLU A 91 13.54 -15.18 14.12
C GLU A 91 12.04 -14.96 13.90
N PHE A 92 11.48 -15.76 13.01
CA PHE A 92 10.04 -15.83 12.80
C PHE A 92 9.51 -17.07 13.50
N THR A 93 8.52 -16.86 14.36
CA THR A 93 7.83 -17.92 15.08
C THR A 93 6.55 -18.29 14.36
N LYS A 94 6.42 -19.56 13.96
CA LYS A 94 5.18 -20.11 13.40
C LYS A 94 4.08 -20.12 14.47
N MET A 95 2.96 -19.49 14.17
CA MET A 95 1.77 -19.38 15.01
C MET A 95 0.56 -20.01 14.32
N GLY A 96 -0.33 -20.61 15.10
CA GLY A 96 -1.49 -21.37 14.65
C GLY A 96 -1.58 -22.73 15.37
N PRO A 97 -2.48 -23.64 14.93
CA PRO A 97 -3.39 -23.48 13.79
C PRO A 97 -4.53 -22.48 14.09
N PHE A 98 -4.85 -21.62 13.14
CA PHE A 98 -6.10 -20.83 13.16
C PHE A 98 -7.10 -21.53 12.24
N ILE A 99 -8.17 -22.08 12.81
CA ILE A 99 -9.12 -22.93 12.07
C ILE A 99 -10.43 -22.18 11.92
N TYR A 100 -10.90 -22.08 10.67
CA TYR A 100 -12.17 -21.44 10.34
C TYR A 100 -13.07 -22.42 9.59
N GLU A 101 -14.35 -22.39 9.92
CA GLU A 101 -15.42 -22.95 9.09
C GLU A 101 -15.71 -21.94 7.99
N VAL A 102 -15.46 -22.34 6.74
CA VAL A 102 -15.72 -21.57 5.53
C VAL A 102 -17.03 -22.02 4.96
N THR A 103 -18.03 -21.16 4.98
CA THR A 103 -19.34 -21.40 4.35
C THR A 103 -19.38 -20.68 3.02
N THR A 104 -19.32 -21.48 1.94
CA THR A 104 -19.49 -21.02 0.57
C THR A 104 -20.96 -21.01 0.22
N THR A 105 -21.47 -19.84 -0.17
CA THR A 105 -22.85 -19.67 -0.63
C THR A 105 -22.86 -19.47 -2.13
N ARG A 106 -23.72 -20.23 -2.81
CA ARG A 106 -23.91 -20.19 -4.26
C ARG A 106 -25.35 -19.84 -4.60
N GLU A 107 -25.52 -19.01 -5.60
CA GLU A 107 -26.84 -18.71 -6.18
C GLU A 107 -26.81 -19.01 -7.68
N ILE A 108 -27.72 -19.88 -8.13
CA ILE A 108 -27.88 -20.20 -9.55
C ILE A 108 -28.60 -19.03 -10.22
N LEU A 109 -27.91 -18.39 -11.16
CA LEU A 109 -28.40 -17.24 -11.92
C LEU A 109 -29.07 -17.67 -13.23
N ASP A 110 -28.51 -18.69 -13.88
CA ASP A 110 -29.05 -19.26 -15.12
C ASP A 110 -28.62 -20.72 -15.30
N PHE A 111 -29.46 -21.51 -16.00
CA PHE A 111 -29.17 -22.89 -16.39
C PHE A 111 -29.59 -23.12 -17.83
N ASP A 112 -28.61 -23.22 -18.73
CA ASP A 112 -28.84 -23.45 -20.16
C ASP A 112 -28.71 -24.94 -20.47
N TYR A 113 -29.86 -25.63 -20.51
CA TYR A 113 -29.96 -27.06 -20.86
C TYR A 113 -29.46 -27.36 -22.29
N ASP A 114 -29.68 -26.44 -23.24
CA ASP A 114 -29.30 -26.62 -24.65
C ASP A 114 -27.78 -26.52 -24.81
N ALA A 115 -27.14 -25.51 -24.19
CA ALA A 115 -25.69 -25.36 -24.16
C ALA A 115 -25.03 -26.40 -23.24
N GLY A 116 -25.70 -26.81 -22.17
CA GLY A 116 -25.14 -27.62 -21.09
C GLY A 116 -24.22 -26.77 -20.21
N GLU A 117 -24.72 -25.62 -19.77
CA GLU A 117 -23.97 -24.65 -18.99
C GLU A 117 -24.79 -24.19 -17.78
N ILE A 118 -24.14 -24.06 -16.62
CA ILE A 118 -24.70 -23.47 -15.41
C ILE A 118 -23.95 -22.17 -15.10
N THR A 119 -24.71 -21.11 -14.80
CA THR A 119 -24.17 -19.83 -14.34
C THR A 119 -24.57 -19.61 -12.89
N TYR A 120 -23.61 -19.42 -12.00
CA TYR A 120 -23.86 -19.19 -10.58
C TYR A 120 -22.90 -18.15 -10.00
N SER A 121 -23.39 -17.36 -9.04
CA SER A 121 -22.54 -16.53 -8.19
C SER A 121 -22.05 -17.31 -6.98
N GLU A 122 -20.89 -16.94 -6.44
CA GLU A 122 -20.28 -17.58 -5.28
C GLU A 122 -19.64 -16.53 -4.36
N TYR A 123 -19.86 -16.66 -3.05
CA TYR A 123 -19.12 -15.91 -2.04
C TYR A 123 -18.87 -16.76 -0.80
N ASP A 124 -17.78 -16.47 -0.10
CA ASP A 124 -17.37 -17.18 1.11
C ASP A 124 -17.61 -16.33 2.36
N SER A 125 -18.01 -17.00 3.44
CA SER A 125 -18.08 -16.45 4.79
C SER A 125 -17.27 -17.30 5.76
N PHE A 126 -16.57 -16.66 6.69
CA PHE A 126 -15.61 -17.33 7.58
C PHE A 126 -16.02 -17.18 9.04
N GLU A 127 -16.13 -18.30 9.76
CA GLU A 127 -16.39 -18.33 11.20
C GLU A 127 -15.26 -19.06 11.94
N TRP A 128 -14.71 -18.47 12.99
CA TRP A 128 -13.66 -19.10 13.78
C TRP A 128 -14.20 -20.34 14.52
N CYS A 129 -13.57 -21.50 14.30
CA CYS A 129 -13.95 -22.75 14.96
C CYS A 129 -13.17 -23.00 16.26
N GLU A 130 -13.72 -22.54 17.39
CA GLU A 130 -13.10 -22.70 18.72
C GLU A 130 -12.84 -24.17 19.11
N ASN A 131 -13.69 -25.10 18.64
CA ASN A 131 -13.65 -26.50 19.05
C ASN A 131 -12.96 -27.42 18.02
N CYS A 132 -12.49 -26.88 16.90
CA CYS A 132 -11.78 -27.66 15.88
C CYS A 132 -10.34 -27.95 16.29
N ALA A 133 -9.79 -29.02 15.73
CA ALA A 133 -8.40 -29.39 15.92
C ALA A 133 -7.77 -29.88 14.62
N TRP A 134 -6.57 -29.41 14.34
CA TRP A 134 -5.79 -29.83 13.18
C TRP A 134 -4.83 -30.95 13.57
N ILE A 135 -4.66 -31.92 12.69
CA ILE A 135 -3.73 -33.05 12.87
C ILE A 135 -2.49 -32.80 12.01
N ASP A 136 -1.32 -32.76 12.64
CA ASP A 136 -0.06 -32.57 11.93
C ASP A 136 0.43 -33.85 11.23
N GLU A 137 1.53 -33.73 10.49
CA GLU A 137 2.13 -34.87 9.76
C GLU A 137 2.60 -36.02 10.67
N ASN A 138 2.83 -35.75 11.96
CA ASN A 138 3.22 -36.75 12.94
C ASN A 138 2.00 -37.42 13.60
N GLY A 139 0.78 -36.96 13.28
CA GLY A 139 -0.46 -37.43 13.88
C GLY A 139 -0.81 -36.75 15.21
N ASP A 140 -0.11 -35.67 15.57
CA ASP A 140 -0.40 -34.92 16.79
C ASP A 140 -1.53 -33.90 16.55
N SER A 141 -2.46 -33.82 17.49
CA SER A 141 -3.62 -32.92 17.42
C SER A 141 -3.31 -31.58 18.08
N HIS A 142 -3.62 -30.49 17.36
CA HIS A 142 -3.43 -29.10 17.77
C HIS A 142 -4.77 -28.36 17.73
N ASN A 143 -5.20 -27.80 18.85
CA ASN A 143 -6.47 -27.07 18.93
C ASN A 143 -6.39 -25.72 18.20
N SER A 144 -7.52 -25.25 17.68
CA SER A 144 -7.59 -23.91 17.08
C SER A 144 -7.20 -22.82 18.09
N VAL A 145 -6.41 -21.87 17.61
CA VAL A 145 -6.09 -20.61 18.30
C VAL A 145 -7.09 -19.54 17.87
N PRO A 146 -7.49 -18.58 18.74
CA PRO A 146 -8.40 -17.50 18.37
C PRO A 146 -7.82 -16.55 17.31
N GLY A 147 -8.65 -16.10 16.37
CA GLY A 147 -8.30 -15.10 15.35
C GLY A 147 -7.93 -13.72 15.91
N SER A 148 -8.36 -13.42 17.15
CA SER A 148 -7.96 -12.23 17.90
C SER A 148 -6.50 -12.23 18.38
N THR A 149 -5.74 -13.29 18.07
CA THR A 149 -4.32 -13.40 18.45
C THR A 149 -3.51 -12.41 17.63
N GLU A 150 -2.78 -11.52 18.30
CA GLU A 150 -1.91 -10.57 17.63
C GLU A 150 -0.66 -11.27 17.08
N ILE A 151 -0.36 -10.95 15.83
CA ILE A 151 0.90 -11.33 15.18
C ILE A 151 1.58 -10.07 14.67
N THR A 152 2.91 -10.06 14.73
CA THR A 152 3.72 -8.98 14.16
C THR A 152 4.29 -9.46 12.84
N GLN A 153 3.98 -8.76 11.75
CA GLN A 153 4.49 -9.08 10.42
C GLN A 153 4.92 -7.84 9.66
N VAL A 154 5.62 -8.04 8.55
CA VAL A 154 5.93 -6.96 7.61
C VAL A 154 4.61 -6.37 7.11
N ASN A 155 4.52 -5.05 7.15
CA ASN A 155 3.41 -4.33 6.57
C ASN A 155 3.51 -4.45 5.04
N ILE A 156 2.64 -5.29 4.46
CA ILE A 156 2.62 -5.57 3.02
C ILE A 156 2.34 -4.33 2.17
N LEU A 157 1.74 -3.29 2.75
CA LEU A 157 1.46 -2.05 2.03
C LEU A 157 2.62 -1.06 2.10
N TRP A 158 3.58 -1.24 3.00
CA TRP A 158 4.58 -0.22 3.35
C TRP A 158 5.37 0.32 2.16
N ASN A 159 5.93 -0.56 1.32
CA ASN A 159 6.71 -0.13 0.17
C ASN A 159 5.83 0.49 -0.91
N THR A 160 4.63 -0.06 -1.14
CA THR A 160 3.66 0.51 -2.09
C THR A 160 3.20 1.90 -1.64
N GLN A 161 2.93 2.09 -0.35
CA GLN A 161 2.60 3.39 0.26
C GLN A 161 3.74 4.39 0.13
N ARG A 162 4.99 3.97 0.35
CA ARG A 162 6.16 4.84 0.17
C ARG A 162 6.33 5.27 -1.28
N ILE A 163 6.13 4.36 -2.24
CA ILE A 163 6.24 4.70 -3.67
C ILE A 163 5.09 5.62 -4.08
N ALA A 164 3.84 5.29 -3.71
CA ALA A 164 2.68 6.11 -4.03
C ALA A 164 2.75 7.49 -3.36
N GLY A 165 3.27 7.56 -2.13
CA GLY A 165 3.37 8.77 -1.32
C GLY A 165 4.56 9.68 -1.63
N ILE A 166 5.36 9.40 -2.67
CA ILE A 166 6.57 10.20 -2.94
C ILE A 166 6.29 11.64 -3.31
N SER A 167 5.29 11.88 -4.16
CA SER A 167 4.87 13.25 -4.51
C SER A 167 4.42 14.01 -3.26
N THR A 168 3.54 13.38 -2.46
CA THR A 168 3.06 13.91 -1.17
C THR A 168 4.22 14.19 -0.22
N GLY A 169 5.20 13.27 -0.11
CA GLY A 169 6.38 13.43 0.71
C GLY A 169 7.25 14.62 0.30
N ILE A 170 7.39 14.89 -1.01
CA ILE A 170 8.09 16.06 -1.53
C ILE A 170 7.37 17.36 -1.13
N ILE A 171 6.04 17.39 -1.29
CA ILE A 171 5.22 18.56 -0.91
C ILE A 171 5.34 18.86 0.59
N TYR A 172 5.28 17.83 1.45
CA TYR A 172 5.50 18.01 2.89
C TYR A 172 6.93 18.43 3.21
N GLY A 173 7.92 17.86 2.51
CA GLY A 173 9.33 18.25 2.64
C GLY A 173 9.54 19.75 2.41
N GLU A 174 8.91 20.30 1.36
CA GLU A 174 8.89 21.74 1.10
C GLU A 174 8.23 22.53 2.24
N VAL A 175 7.07 22.09 2.73
CA VAL A 175 6.38 22.74 3.85
C VAL A 175 7.28 22.79 5.09
N PHE A 176 7.94 21.68 5.45
CA PHE A 176 8.84 21.65 6.60
C PHE A 176 10.09 22.52 6.41
N ALA A 177 10.61 22.61 5.18
CA ALA A 177 11.71 23.51 4.85
C ALA A 177 11.31 24.98 5.03
N LYS A 178 10.17 25.38 4.45
CA LYS A 178 9.61 26.73 4.58
C LYS A 178 9.25 27.05 6.03
N ALA A 179 8.86 26.07 6.83
CA ALA A 179 8.64 26.26 8.26
C ALA A 179 9.94 26.61 9.01
N GLY A 180 11.10 26.09 8.56
CA GLY A 180 12.40 26.51 9.06
C GLY A 180 12.75 27.95 8.70
N PHE A 181 12.45 28.37 7.47
CA PHE A 181 12.52 29.78 7.07
C PHE A 181 11.63 30.66 7.95
N ALA A 182 10.34 30.29 8.10
CA ALA A 182 9.39 31.01 8.93
C ALA A 182 9.83 31.06 10.41
N ASN A 183 10.44 30.01 10.95
CA ASN A 183 11.00 29.98 12.30
C ASN A 183 12.05 31.09 12.48
N ASN A 184 13.00 31.18 11.54
CA ASN A 184 14.02 32.23 11.54
C ASN A 184 13.42 33.63 11.38
N MET A 185 12.41 33.78 10.52
CA MET A 185 11.75 35.07 10.30
C MET A 185 10.97 35.53 11.55
N ILE A 186 10.20 34.64 12.19
CA ILE A 186 9.49 34.95 13.43
C ILE A 186 10.47 35.23 14.57
N ALA A 187 11.57 34.50 14.66
CA ALA A 187 12.62 34.78 15.64
C ALA A 187 13.21 36.18 15.43
N ASN A 188 13.51 36.55 14.17
CA ASN A 188 13.99 37.89 13.82
C ASN A 188 12.94 38.98 14.11
N ASP A 189 11.67 38.73 13.84
CA ASP A 189 10.58 39.67 14.12
C ASP A 189 10.47 39.97 15.63
N LEU A 190 10.46 38.92 16.44
CA LEU A 190 10.40 39.06 17.90
C LEU A 190 11.68 39.70 18.44
N GLN A 191 12.86 39.30 17.95
CA GLN A 191 14.14 39.75 18.48
C GLN A 191 14.51 41.17 18.05
N ASN A 192 14.23 41.52 16.79
CA ASN A 192 14.73 42.71 16.13
C ASN A 192 13.61 43.60 15.58
N ARG A 193 12.60 43.08 14.86
CA ARG A 193 11.58 43.95 14.25
C ARG A 193 10.75 44.70 15.30
N ALA A 194 10.24 44.02 16.32
CA ALA A 194 9.49 44.66 17.41
C ALA A 194 10.28 45.79 18.10
N PRO A 195 11.53 45.58 18.57
CA PRO A 195 12.35 46.67 19.08
C PRO A 195 12.66 47.78 18.07
N SER A 196 12.80 47.44 16.79
CA SER A 196 13.05 48.42 15.74
C SER A 196 11.85 49.35 15.54
N ILE A 197 10.63 48.82 15.58
CA ILE A 197 9.38 49.60 15.55
C ILE A 197 9.35 50.56 16.75
N TRP A 198 9.58 50.08 17.96
CA TRP A 198 9.58 50.95 19.15
C TRP A 198 10.70 51.99 19.15
N ALA A 199 11.87 51.63 18.61
CA ALA A 199 12.97 52.58 18.44
C ALA A 199 12.60 53.66 17.40
N ALA A 200 11.96 53.28 16.29
CA ALA A 200 11.49 54.21 15.28
C ALA A 200 10.43 55.17 15.84
N GLU A 201 9.47 54.66 16.61
CA GLU A 201 8.47 55.46 17.31
C GLU A 201 9.09 56.40 18.36
N SER A 202 10.13 55.94 19.07
CA SER A 202 10.88 56.77 20.03
C SER A 202 11.59 57.93 19.31
N ILE A 203 12.24 57.64 18.18
CA ILE A 203 12.92 58.65 17.35
C ILE A 203 11.91 59.66 16.80
N ASP A 204 10.78 59.20 16.26
CA ASP A 204 9.71 60.07 15.77
C ASP A 204 9.10 60.92 16.88
N GLY A 205 8.94 60.33 18.08
CA GLY A 205 8.52 61.02 19.29
C GLY A 205 9.46 62.16 19.68
N MET A 206 10.77 61.95 19.64
CA MET A 206 11.77 63.00 19.90
C MET A 206 11.64 64.18 18.93
N VAL A 207 11.44 63.89 17.63
CA VAL A 207 11.24 64.91 16.60
C VAL A 207 9.94 65.66 16.86
N THR A 208 8.83 64.94 17.02
CA THR A 208 7.48 65.48 17.25
C THR A 208 7.40 66.34 18.52
N GLU A 209 8.04 65.92 19.62
CA GLU A 209 8.09 66.71 20.86
C GLU A 209 8.80 68.06 20.63
N TYR A 210 9.91 68.06 19.89
CA TYR A 210 10.64 69.28 19.58
C TYR A 210 9.86 70.20 18.61
N GLU A 211 9.21 69.61 17.61
CA GLU A 211 8.32 70.33 16.71
C GLU A 211 7.21 71.05 17.47
N ASN A 212 6.55 70.36 18.41
CA ASN A 212 5.50 70.94 19.24
C ASN A 212 6.03 72.10 20.08
N ALA A 213 7.23 71.98 20.66
CA ALA A 213 7.87 73.07 21.40
C ALA A 213 8.16 74.31 20.52
N LEU A 214 8.54 74.11 19.25
CA LEU A 214 8.71 75.20 18.29
C LEU A 214 7.37 75.84 17.91
N GLN A 215 6.32 75.05 17.72
CA GLN A 215 4.99 75.57 17.44
C GLN A 215 4.46 76.41 18.62
N ASP A 216 4.66 75.95 19.85
CA ASP A 216 4.36 76.71 21.08
C ASP A 216 5.18 78.00 21.18
N ALA A 217 6.41 78.01 20.64
CA ALA A 217 7.24 79.20 20.51
C ALA A 217 6.83 80.15 19.36
N GLY A 218 5.80 79.79 18.58
CA GLY A 218 5.19 80.63 17.55
C GLY A 218 5.65 80.37 16.11
N TYR A 219 6.38 79.28 15.86
CA TYR A 219 6.65 78.82 14.49
C TYR A 219 5.40 78.15 13.89
N ASN A 220 5.24 78.22 12.56
CA ASN A 220 4.21 77.44 11.89
C ASN A 220 4.68 75.99 11.74
N GLU A 221 3.74 75.05 11.64
CA GLU A 221 3.96 73.59 11.52
C GLU A 221 5.06 73.23 10.51
N SER A 222 4.96 73.70 9.26
CA SER A 222 5.97 73.41 8.22
C SER A 222 7.37 73.94 8.54
N THR A 223 7.46 75.09 9.22
CA THR A 223 8.76 75.65 9.64
C THR A 223 9.29 74.93 10.88
N ALA A 224 8.42 74.51 11.78
CA ALA A 224 8.79 73.75 12.96
C ALA A 224 9.38 72.39 12.57
N ALA A 225 8.72 71.67 11.66
CA ALA A 225 9.19 70.39 11.13
C ALA A 225 10.56 70.50 10.43
N ALA A 226 10.73 71.52 9.56
CA ALA A 226 12.00 71.76 8.88
C ALA A 226 13.17 72.13 9.82
N ILE A 227 12.89 72.58 11.05
CA ILE A 227 13.91 72.92 12.05
C ILE A 227 14.17 71.75 13.00
N ALA A 228 13.14 71.00 13.38
CA ALA A 228 13.25 69.96 14.41
C ALA A 228 14.18 68.83 14.01
N ALA A 229 13.97 68.26 12.81
CA ALA A 229 14.76 67.16 12.28
C ALA A 229 16.29 67.39 12.33
N PRO A 230 16.86 68.47 11.76
CA PRO A 230 18.30 68.72 11.84
C PRO A 230 18.78 68.99 13.28
N VAL A 231 17.98 69.68 14.11
CA VAL A 231 18.37 69.97 15.49
C VAL A 231 18.44 68.70 16.35
N ILE A 232 17.54 67.73 16.15
CA ILE A 232 17.62 66.45 16.85
C ILE A 232 18.93 65.72 16.50
N LEU A 233 19.31 65.69 15.23
CA LEU A 233 20.57 65.08 14.80
C LEU A 233 21.80 65.82 15.36
N ASP A 234 21.76 67.16 15.43
CA ASP A 234 22.81 67.98 16.09
C ASP A 234 22.94 67.63 17.58
N LEU A 235 21.82 67.52 18.30
CA LEU A 235 21.79 67.19 19.73
C LEU A 235 22.33 65.79 19.99
N VAL A 236 21.96 64.82 19.14
CA VAL A 236 22.48 63.44 19.24
C VAL A 236 23.98 63.42 18.98
N TYR A 237 24.44 64.12 17.95
CA TYR A 237 25.85 64.24 17.64
C TYR A 237 26.63 64.86 18.81
N ASP A 238 26.16 65.96 19.39
CA ASP A 238 26.79 66.62 20.53
C ASP A 238 26.91 65.69 21.73
N ASN A 239 25.84 64.95 22.03
CA ASN A 239 25.83 63.96 23.12
C ASN A 239 26.84 62.83 22.86
N TRP A 240 26.79 62.23 21.66
CA TRP A 240 27.73 61.18 21.27
C TRP A 240 29.19 61.67 21.29
N ASN A 241 29.48 62.82 20.68
CA ASN A 241 30.84 63.36 20.58
C ASN A 241 31.43 63.71 21.96
N SER A 242 30.57 64.14 22.90
CA SER A 242 30.98 64.35 24.30
C SER A 242 31.49 63.08 24.98
N SER A 243 31.00 61.91 24.54
CA SER A 243 31.39 60.59 25.04
C SER A 243 32.54 59.95 24.25
N SER A 244 32.66 60.23 22.93
CA SER A 244 33.64 59.58 22.04
C SER A 244 34.99 60.29 22.00
N GLY A 245 35.04 61.61 22.20
CA GLY A 245 36.28 62.40 22.19
C GLY A 245 36.96 62.52 20.82
N MET A 246 36.22 62.34 19.73
CA MET A 246 36.76 62.24 18.36
C MET A 246 37.25 63.57 17.75
N GLY A 247 36.86 64.70 18.32
CA GLY A 247 37.28 66.03 17.88
C GLY A 247 36.18 67.07 18.07
N VAL A 248 36.40 68.31 17.62
CA VAL A 248 35.35 69.33 17.56
C VAL A 248 34.98 69.54 16.10
N MET A 249 33.73 69.22 15.76
CA MET A 249 33.11 69.44 14.46
C MET A 249 31.64 69.83 14.67
N ASP A 250 31.06 70.55 13.73
CA ASP A 250 29.68 71.03 13.72
C ASP A 250 29.04 70.57 12.39
N PRO A 251 28.56 69.31 12.31
CA PRO A 251 28.04 68.74 11.07
C PRO A 251 26.72 69.40 10.66
N ASP A 252 26.52 69.70 9.38
CA ASP A 252 25.29 70.31 8.87
C ASP A 252 24.30 69.27 8.35
N PHE A 253 23.26 68.96 9.14
CA PHE A 253 22.18 68.04 8.73
C PHE A 253 21.06 68.71 7.93
N SER A 254 21.10 70.02 7.68
CA SER A 254 19.94 70.77 7.15
C SER A 254 19.43 70.28 5.80
N LEU A 255 20.29 69.66 4.98
CA LEU A 255 19.93 69.11 3.66
C LEU A 255 19.56 67.62 3.68
N SER A 256 19.93 66.88 4.73
CA SER A 256 19.79 65.41 4.78
C SER A 256 18.88 64.92 5.90
N ALA A 257 18.51 65.76 6.87
CA ALA A 257 17.75 65.34 8.05
C ALA A 257 16.40 64.70 7.70
N ASP A 258 15.67 65.26 6.74
CA ASP A 258 14.38 64.72 6.27
C ASP A 258 14.55 63.34 5.63
N SER A 259 15.62 63.15 4.85
CA SER A 259 15.97 61.85 4.26
C SER A 259 16.35 60.84 5.35
N ILE A 260 17.23 61.21 6.28
CA ILE A 260 17.67 60.34 7.38
C ILE A 260 16.50 59.89 8.24
N LEU A 261 15.59 60.80 8.59
CA LEU A 261 14.54 60.52 9.56
C LEU A 261 13.28 59.96 8.92
N HIS A 262 12.81 60.49 7.78
CA HIS A 262 11.45 60.21 7.30
C HIS A 262 11.34 59.68 5.88
N THR A 263 12.22 60.05 4.95
CA THR A 263 11.96 59.80 3.51
C THR A 263 12.93 58.85 2.83
N ALA A 264 13.98 58.37 3.49
CA ALA A 264 14.87 57.38 2.89
C ALA A 264 14.12 56.08 2.58
N VAL A 265 14.35 55.55 1.37
CA VAL A 265 13.77 54.30 0.89
C VAL A 265 14.87 53.39 0.36
N ASP A 266 14.68 52.08 0.49
CA ASP A 266 15.49 51.09 -0.23
C ASP A 266 15.35 51.35 -1.74
N PRO A 267 16.44 51.67 -2.44
CA PRO A 267 16.39 51.93 -3.88
C PRO A 267 15.88 50.77 -4.73
N SER A 268 15.93 49.54 -4.22
CA SER A 268 15.52 48.33 -4.96
C SER A 268 14.03 48.02 -4.85
N THR A 269 13.39 48.31 -3.71
CA THR A 269 12.00 47.96 -3.42
C THR A 269 11.09 49.18 -3.24
N GLY A 270 11.65 50.32 -2.82
CA GLY A 270 10.90 51.51 -2.40
C GLY A 270 10.40 51.45 -0.96
N ILE A 271 10.74 50.40 -0.19
CA ILE A 271 10.40 50.27 1.23
C ILE A 271 11.09 51.36 2.05
N CYS A 272 10.41 51.94 3.04
CA CYS A 272 11.01 52.97 3.88
C CYS A 272 12.10 52.41 4.80
N ILE A 273 13.29 53.01 4.75
CA ILE A 273 14.47 52.65 5.56
C ILE A 273 14.94 53.82 6.46
N ALA A 274 14.16 54.89 6.51
CA ALA A 274 14.45 56.05 7.35
C ALA A 274 14.37 55.67 8.83
N LEU A 275 15.01 56.45 9.72
CA LEU A 275 15.10 56.09 11.14
C LEU A 275 13.75 56.08 11.87
N THR A 276 12.72 56.74 11.36
CA THR A 276 11.34 56.67 11.90
C THR A 276 10.49 55.60 11.22
N CYS A 277 11.08 54.74 10.38
CA CYS A 277 10.39 53.62 9.74
C CYS A 277 10.76 52.29 10.41
N GLU A 278 9.87 51.31 10.32
CA GLU A 278 9.89 50.07 11.10
C GLU A 278 11.24 49.35 11.09
N ILE A 279 11.88 49.22 9.92
CA ILE A 279 13.17 48.52 9.77
C ILE A 279 14.40 49.44 9.87
N GLY A 280 14.21 50.76 9.94
CA GLY A 280 15.30 51.74 9.89
C GLY A 280 16.32 51.57 11.01
N PRO A 281 15.90 51.60 12.29
CA PRO A 281 16.81 51.40 13.42
C PRO A 281 17.59 50.07 13.37
N MET A 282 16.92 48.95 13.07
CA MET A 282 17.62 47.65 12.97
C MET A 282 18.56 47.55 11.76
N LEU A 283 18.18 48.11 10.60
CA LEU A 283 19.06 48.15 9.43
C LEU A 283 20.34 48.92 9.76
N ILE A 284 20.19 50.13 10.28
CA ILE A 284 21.32 51.01 10.58
C ILE A 284 22.21 50.46 11.69
N ALA A 285 21.62 49.85 12.73
CA ALA A 285 22.38 49.16 13.76
C ALA A 285 23.11 47.93 13.19
N GLY A 286 22.44 47.13 12.36
CA GLY A 286 22.96 45.90 11.75
C GLY A 286 24.10 46.13 10.75
N MET A 287 24.12 47.27 10.06
CA MET A 287 25.25 47.70 9.22
C MET A 287 26.57 47.87 10.02
N GLY A 288 26.49 48.04 11.33
CA GLY A 288 27.63 48.17 12.23
C GLY A 288 28.19 49.60 12.33
N GLU A 289 29.27 49.73 13.10
CA GLU A 289 29.92 51.01 13.38
C GLU A 289 30.46 51.68 12.09
N PRO A 290 30.46 53.03 12.04
CA PRO A 290 31.11 53.80 10.97
C PRO A 290 32.53 53.32 10.69
N SER A 291 32.82 53.10 9.40
CA SER A 291 34.09 52.59 8.91
C SER A 291 34.30 53.01 7.45
N GLU A 292 35.49 52.79 6.90
CA GLU A 292 35.79 53.12 5.49
C GLU A 292 34.85 52.41 4.50
N THR A 293 34.22 51.30 4.89
CA THR A 293 33.26 50.54 4.07
C THR A 293 31.81 50.86 4.40
N VAL A 294 31.44 50.97 5.68
CA VAL A 294 30.04 51.15 6.11
C VAL A 294 29.58 52.59 5.90
N THR A 295 30.43 53.58 6.19
CA THR A 295 30.03 55.00 6.15
C THR A 295 29.58 55.46 4.77
N PRO A 296 30.30 55.18 3.67
CA PRO A 296 29.83 55.55 2.33
C PRO A 296 28.52 54.85 1.95
N MET A 297 28.33 53.60 2.39
CA MET A 297 27.13 52.81 2.08
C MET A 297 25.90 53.36 2.80
N ARG A 298 26.01 53.62 4.11
CA ARG A 298 24.94 54.21 4.92
C ARG A 298 24.57 55.61 4.44
N ALA A 299 25.57 56.42 4.14
CA ALA A 299 25.38 57.76 3.61
C ALA A 299 24.71 57.81 2.23
N ALA A 300 24.94 56.79 1.40
CA ALA A 300 24.26 56.66 0.11
C ALA A 300 22.78 56.30 0.31
N LEU A 301 22.47 55.37 1.21
CA LEU A 301 21.09 54.94 1.52
C LEU A 301 20.26 56.08 2.11
N LEU A 302 20.84 56.85 3.04
CA LEU A 302 20.14 57.90 3.77
C LEU A 302 20.31 59.31 3.18
N GLY A 303 21.04 59.46 2.07
CA GLY A 303 21.07 60.70 1.28
C GLY A 303 22.04 61.79 1.78
N TYR A 304 23.08 61.45 2.56
CA TYR A 304 24.11 62.40 3.01
C TYR A 304 25.51 62.14 2.43
N GLY A 305 25.63 61.27 1.42
CA GLY A 305 26.93 60.90 0.81
C GLY A 305 27.67 61.99 0.05
N SER A 306 27.04 63.14 -0.23
CA SER A 306 27.67 64.28 -0.92
C SER A 306 28.46 65.22 0.00
N THR A 307 28.44 64.98 1.32
CA THR A 307 29.12 65.79 2.33
C THR A 307 30.65 65.61 2.27
N ASP A 308 31.41 66.61 2.75
CA ASP A 308 32.87 66.51 2.84
C ASP A 308 33.28 65.26 3.65
N PRO A 309 34.30 64.48 3.24
CA PRO A 309 34.64 63.20 3.89
C PRO A 309 34.90 63.28 5.39
N VAL A 310 35.43 64.42 5.89
CA VAL A 310 35.67 64.59 7.32
C VAL A 310 34.35 64.77 8.06
N GLU A 311 33.46 65.61 7.53
CA GLU A 311 32.13 65.85 8.07
C GLU A 311 31.19 64.65 7.94
N LEU A 312 31.29 63.92 6.83
CA LEU A 312 30.57 62.68 6.56
C LEU A 312 30.74 61.66 7.69
N THR A 313 31.97 61.50 8.18
CA THR A 313 32.26 60.55 9.26
C THR A 313 31.55 60.94 10.56
N HIS A 314 31.52 62.23 10.89
CA HIS A 314 30.85 62.73 12.09
C HIS A 314 29.32 62.65 11.97
N MET A 315 28.75 62.91 10.79
CA MET A 315 27.33 62.68 10.51
C MET A 315 26.95 61.20 10.65
N ASP A 316 27.78 60.30 10.11
CA ASP A 316 27.53 58.86 10.17
C ASP A 316 27.54 58.32 11.60
N TRP A 317 28.42 58.84 12.45
CA TRP A 317 28.42 58.53 13.89
C TRP A 317 27.16 59.02 14.59
N ALA A 318 26.62 60.18 14.24
CA ALA A 318 25.36 60.67 14.82
C ALA A 318 24.18 59.77 14.43
N VAL A 319 24.09 59.41 13.14
CA VAL A 319 23.05 58.52 12.61
C VAL A 319 23.13 57.13 13.25
N TYR A 320 24.33 56.54 13.29
CA TYR A 320 24.54 55.24 13.91
C TYR A 320 24.28 55.26 15.43
N ALA A 321 24.71 56.32 16.12
CA ALA A 321 24.47 56.47 17.55
C ALA A 321 22.98 56.60 17.87
N LEU A 322 22.22 57.39 17.11
CA LEU A 322 20.77 57.52 17.29
C LEU A 322 20.08 56.16 17.14
N ALA A 323 20.25 55.53 15.97
CA ALA A 323 19.62 54.27 15.65
C ALA A 323 20.02 53.16 16.62
N GLY A 324 21.32 53.00 16.86
CA GLY A 324 21.86 51.95 17.72
C GLY A 324 21.47 52.11 19.18
N GLN A 325 21.46 53.33 19.73
CA GLN A 325 21.08 53.55 21.12
C GLN A 325 19.61 53.28 21.37
N GLU A 326 18.74 53.78 20.49
CA GLU A 326 17.29 53.57 20.61
C GLU A 326 16.95 52.09 20.38
N PHE A 327 17.54 51.45 19.37
CA PHE A 327 17.34 50.03 19.09
C PHE A 327 17.78 49.12 20.25
N LEU A 328 18.97 49.37 20.82
CA LEU A 328 19.44 48.62 21.99
C LEU A 328 18.60 48.91 23.24
N SER A 329 18.13 50.15 23.42
CA SER A 329 17.28 50.53 24.56
C SER A 329 15.89 49.90 24.47
N ALA A 330 15.38 49.69 23.26
CA ALA A 330 14.17 48.93 22.99
C ALA A 330 14.36 47.40 23.13
N GLY A 331 15.61 46.95 23.33
CA GLY A 331 15.94 45.54 23.53
C GLY A 331 16.20 44.77 22.23
N GLY A 332 16.66 45.43 21.17
CA GLY A 332 17.14 44.77 19.95
C GLY A 332 18.29 43.81 20.23
N MET A 333 18.35 42.70 19.50
CA MET A 333 19.33 41.61 19.68
C MET A 333 19.33 40.92 21.06
N ALA A 334 18.31 41.15 21.89
CA ALA A 334 18.19 40.47 23.17
C ALA A 334 17.94 38.96 22.99
N ASP A 335 18.41 38.15 23.93
CA ASP A 335 18.07 36.72 23.99
C ASP A 335 16.59 36.58 24.37
N LEU A 336 15.77 36.07 23.43
CA LEU A 336 14.33 35.93 23.61
C LEU A 336 13.94 35.07 24.83
N THR A 337 14.82 34.18 25.31
CA THR A 337 14.57 33.37 26.51
C THR A 337 14.75 34.15 27.81
N GLN A 338 15.35 35.34 27.74
CA GLN A 338 15.69 36.18 28.89
C GLN A 338 14.95 37.51 28.93
N VAL A 339 14.15 37.83 27.89
CA VAL A 339 13.38 39.07 27.86
C VAL A 339 12.14 39.00 28.76
N ASP A 340 11.79 40.11 29.39
CA ASP A 340 10.58 40.26 30.19
C ASP A 340 9.40 40.86 29.41
N ASN A 341 9.63 41.29 28.16
CA ASN A 341 8.66 41.94 27.26
C ASN A 341 8.25 41.07 26.06
N LEU A 342 8.30 39.73 26.19
CA LEU A 342 7.96 38.80 25.11
C LEU A 342 6.51 38.98 24.62
N ARG A 343 5.59 39.31 25.53
CA ARG A 343 4.18 39.53 25.23
C ARG A 343 3.99 40.73 24.33
N GLU A 344 4.65 41.83 24.68
CA GLU A 344 4.64 43.08 23.91
C GLU A 344 5.25 42.86 22.53
N ARG A 345 6.36 42.12 22.44
CA ARG A 345 7.00 41.76 21.16
C ARG A 345 6.04 41.00 20.25
N LEU A 346 5.40 39.95 20.76
CA LEU A 346 4.44 39.16 19.98
C LEU A 346 3.27 40.02 19.50
N ASN A 347 2.70 40.83 20.39
CA ASN A 347 1.57 41.69 20.04
C ASN A 347 1.94 42.76 19.00
N GLU A 348 3.17 43.27 19.01
CA GLU A 348 3.65 44.24 18.01
C GLU A 348 3.68 43.65 16.60
N VAL A 349 4.23 42.44 16.44
CA VAL A 349 4.46 41.85 15.10
C VAL A 349 3.31 41.00 14.59
N SER A 350 2.48 40.44 15.49
CA SER A 350 1.38 39.54 15.11
C SER A 350 -0.01 40.09 15.44
N GLY A 351 -0.11 41.14 16.26
CA GLY A 351 -1.39 41.61 16.82
C GLY A 351 -2.03 40.65 17.84
N VAL A 352 -1.35 39.56 18.22
CA VAL A 352 -1.86 38.55 19.16
C VAL A 352 -1.40 38.85 20.59
N ASP A 353 -2.38 38.95 21.50
CA ASP A 353 -2.12 39.17 22.93
C ASP A 353 -2.32 37.89 23.76
N ILE A 354 -1.25 37.42 24.41
CA ILE A 354 -1.28 36.28 25.36
C ILE A 354 -0.85 36.76 26.75
N THR A 355 -1.84 36.97 27.62
CA THR A 355 -1.64 37.52 28.97
C THR A 355 -0.95 36.56 29.95
N ASN A 356 -1.13 35.26 29.78
CA ASN A 356 -0.56 34.26 30.68
C ASN A 356 0.89 33.96 30.25
N PRO A 357 1.91 34.28 31.08
CA PRO A 357 3.31 34.11 30.71
C PRO A 357 3.69 32.64 30.51
N ASP A 358 3.08 31.70 31.22
CA ASP A 358 3.37 30.27 31.06
C ASP A 358 2.87 29.77 29.71
N VAL A 359 1.66 30.19 29.31
CA VAL A 359 1.06 29.88 28.00
C VAL A 359 1.87 30.54 26.89
N LEU A 360 2.26 31.79 27.04
CA LEU A 360 3.07 32.51 26.06
C LEU A 360 4.42 31.81 25.83
N ASN A 361 5.13 31.45 26.91
CA ASN A 361 6.39 30.72 26.78
C ASN A 361 6.20 29.36 26.12
N GLY A 362 5.12 28.63 26.46
CA GLY A 362 4.78 27.37 25.81
C GLY A 362 4.49 27.54 24.32
N VAL A 363 3.74 28.57 23.92
CA VAL A 363 3.45 28.86 22.51
C VAL A 363 4.69 29.19 21.71
N ILE A 364 5.60 30.02 22.25
CA ILE A 364 6.78 30.47 21.52
C ILE A 364 7.88 29.40 21.52
N PHE A 365 8.23 28.84 22.68
CA PHE A 365 9.41 27.98 22.82
C PHE A 365 9.08 26.49 22.98
N GLY A 366 7.83 26.16 23.30
CA GLY A 366 7.43 24.78 23.57
C GLY A 366 7.98 24.26 24.89
N THR A 367 7.97 22.93 25.01
CA THR A 367 8.58 22.20 26.12
C THR A 367 10.04 21.90 25.76
N PRO A 368 11.01 22.17 26.66
CA PRO A 368 12.40 21.78 26.44
C PRO A 368 12.53 20.26 26.19
N ASP A 369 13.34 19.89 25.20
CA ASP A 369 13.64 18.50 24.84
C ASP A 369 12.41 17.65 24.46
N ALA A 370 11.32 18.27 24.02
CA ALA A 370 10.18 17.55 23.47
C ALA A 370 10.60 16.79 22.20
N GLU A 371 10.25 15.50 22.13
CA GLU A 371 10.51 14.66 20.95
C GLU A 371 9.81 15.22 19.71
N ILE A 372 8.56 15.65 19.88
CA ILE A 372 7.78 16.38 18.87
C ILE A 372 7.74 17.88 19.26
N PRO A 373 8.18 18.79 18.38
CA PRO A 373 8.18 20.24 18.65
C PRO A 373 6.76 20.75 18.89
N ASN A 374 6.56 21.50 19.96
CA ASN A 374 5.24 21.98 20.40
C ASN A 374 5.22 23.48 20.76
N GLY A 375 6.16 24.24 20.20
CA GLY A 375 6.21 25.70 20.21
C GLY A 375 6.60 26.24 18.83
N LEU A 376 6.20 27.47 18.48
CA LEU A 376 6.46 28.04 17.15
C LEU A 376 7.95 28.05 16.80
N LEU A 377 8.81 28.47 17.73
CA LEU A 377 10.27 28.49 17.54
C LEU A 377 10.97 27.18 17.93
N SER A 378 10.22 26.16 18.34
CA SER A 378 10.80 24.86 18.69
C SER A 378 11.19 24.07 17.43
N VAL A 379 12.31 23.37 17.50
CA VAL A 379 12.83 22.51 16.44
C VAL A 379 13.28 21.20 17.08
N SER A 380 12.99 20.08 16.42
CA SER A 380 13.58 18.79 16.75
C SER A 380 14.05 18.09 15.49
N ASP A 381 14.94 17.12 15.66
CA ASP A 381 15.37 16.23 14.60
C ASP A 381 14.49 14.98 14.65
N TYR A 382 13.80 14.68 13.56
CA TYR A 382 13.05 13.45 13.37
C TYR A 382 13.65 12.68 12.20
N SER A 383 14.47 11.67 12.52
CA SER A 383 15.11 10.78 11.55
C SER A 383 15.95 11.51 10.47
N GLY A 384 16.64 12.59 10.85
CA GLY A 384 17.48 13.40 9.97
C GLY A 384 16.75 14.58 9.32
N ILE A 385 15.45 14.77 9.62
CA ILE A 385 14.63 15.87 9.11
C ILE A 385 14.40 16.89 10.23
N PRO A 386 14.71 18.18 10.02
CA PRO A 386 14.35 19.21 10.99
C PRO A 386 12.84 19.45 10.98
N LEU A 387 12.15 18.99 12.02
CA LEU A 387 10.75 19.33 12.25
C LEU A 387 10.68 20.69 12.96
N ASN A 388 9.95 21.62 12.35
CA ASN A 388 9.73 22.95 12.88
C ASN A 388 8.34 23.04 13.49
N GLY A 389 8.24 23.50 14.74
CA GLY A 389 6.96 23.56 15.45
C GLY A 389 5.91 24.48 14.83
N ILE A 390 6.31 25.47 14.00
CA ILE A 390 5.38 26.24 13.15
C ILE A 390 4.57 25.34 12.22
N ALA A 391 5.20 24.38 11.52
CA ALA A 391 4.47 23.46 10.64
C ALA A 391 3.46 22.65 11.45
N LEU A 392 3.87 22.14 12.61
CA LEU A 392 3.02 21.32 13.47
C LEU A 392 1.87 22.11 14.09
N PHE A 393 2.11 23.38 14.45
CA PHE A 393 1.07 24.29 14.88
C PHE A 393 0.02 24.52 13.79
N LEU A 394 0.46 24.79 12.55
CA LEU A 394 -0.44 25.05 11.42
C LEU A 394 -1.20 23.80 10.98
N LEU A 395 -0.54 22.65 10.88
CA LEU A 395 -1.17 21.36 10.58
C LEU A 395 -2.19 20.99 11.65
N GLY A 396 -1.84 21.16 12.94
CA GLY A 396 -2.79 20.97 14.04
C GLY A 396 -3.97 21.93 13.97
N ALA A 397 -3.73 23.22 13.68
CA ALA A 397 -4.79 24.21 13.53
C ALA A 397 -5.74 23.89 12.37
N GLN A 398 -5.26 23.22 11.32
CA GLN A 398 -6.08 22.77 10.21
C GLN A 398 -6.85 21.47 10.51
N GLY A 399 -6.18 20.48 11.09
CA GLY A 399 -6.72 19.13 11.29
C GLY A 399 -7.50 18.90 12.59
N ASP A 400 -7.06 19.49 13.70
CA ASP A 400 -7.74 19.43 15.00
C ASP A 400 -7.62 20.76 15.76
N LEU A 401 -8.50 21.70 15.40
CA LEU A 401 -8.61 23.01 16.04
C LEU A 401 -8.72 22.92 17.57
N PHE A 402 -9.51 21.96 18.08
CA PHE A 402 -9.77 21.87 19.51
C PHE A 402 -8.60 21.26 20.29
N GLY A 403 -8.01 20.19 19.75
CA GLY A 403 -6.78 19.60 20.27
C GLY A 403 -5.65 20.63 20.28
N THR A 404 -5.49 21.40 19.20
CA THR A 404 -4.45 22.43 19.10
C THR A 404 -4.64 23.56 20.11
N MET A 405 -5.86 24.08 20.27
CA MET A 405 -6.15 25.06 21.34
C MET A 405 -5.82 24.49 22.73
N THR A 406 -6.09 23.20 22.96
CA THR A 406 -5.81 22.53 24.23
C THR A 406 -4.32 22.35 24.46
N THR A 407 -3.58 21.89 23.45
CA THR A 407 -2.12 21.69 23.49
C THR A 407 -1.38 22.98 23.80
N TYR A 408 -1.77 24.07 23.14
CA TYR A 408 -1.13 25.38 23.29
C TYR A 408 -1.73 26.23 24.41
N GLY A 409 -2.86 25.83 25.01
CA GLY A 409 -3.52 26.56 26.10
C GLY A 409 -4.09 27.92 25.67
N ILE A 410 -4.43 28.08 24.39
CA ILE A 410 -4.89 29.32 23.77
C ILE A 410 -6.36 29.27 23.34
N GLY A 411 -6.98 30.43 23.18
CA GLY A 411 -8.34 30.55 22.65
C GLY A 411 -8.39 30.64 21.12
N LEU A 412 -9.59 30.48 20.55
CA LEU A 412 -9.80 30.47 19.09
C LEU A 412 -9.25 31.73 18.38
N THR A 413 -9.44 32.91 18.95
CA THR A 413 -8.95 34.16 18.33
C THR A 413 -7.43 34.24 18.32
N GLN A 414 -6.77 33.70 19.34
CA GLN A 414 -5.31 33.63 19.40
C GLN A 414 -4.78 32.58 18.43
N LEU A 415 -5.44 31.43 18.33
CA LEU A 415 -5.10 30.40 17.35
C LEU A 415 -5.19 30.94 15.93
N LEU A 416 -6.30 31.61 15.57
CA LEU A 416 -6.46 32.18 14.23
C LEU A 416 -5.43 33.26 13.93
N GLY A 417 -5.19 34.19 14.86
CA GLY A 417 -4.19 35.25 14.65
C GLY A 417 -2.75 34.72 14.53
N LEU A 418 -2.40 33.70 15.31
CA LEU A 418 -1.10 33.03 15.16
C LEU A 418 -1.01 32.20 13.88
N SER A 419 -2.13 31.62 13.43
CA SER A 419 -2.20 30.88 12.16
C SER A 419 -2.05 31.81 10.96
N ASP A 420 -2.65 33.00 11.02
CA ASP A 420 -2.46 34.03 9.99
C ASP A 420 -0.98 34.48 10.00
N TYR A 421 -0.45 34.88 11.16
CA TYR A 421 0.94 35.37 11.26
C TYR A 421 1.98 34.33 10.82
N ALA A 422 1.91 33.09 11.34
CA ALA A 422 2.85 32.04 10.95
C ALA A 422 2.58 31.51 9.52
N GLY A 423 1.30 31.47 9.13
CA GLY A 423 0.84 31.02 7.82
C GLY A 423 1.26 31.95 6.67
N GLU A 424 1.29 33.26 6.90
CA GLU A 424 1.82 34.25 5.96
C GLU A 424 3.34 34.10 5.81
N TRP A 425 4.09 33.89 6.90
CA TRP A 425 5.54 33.69 6.84
C TRP A 425 5.98 32.41 6.13
N ILE A 426 5.22 31.31 6.27
CA ILE A 426 5.49 30.05 5.56
C ILE A 426 4.95 30.06 4.11
N GLY A 427 4.08 31.01 3.77
CA GLY A 427 3.43 31.11 2.46
C GLY A 427 2.24 30.17 2.26
N MET A 428 1.65 29.62 3.33
CA MET A 428 0.51 28.71 3.27
C MET A 428 -0.85 29.40 3.48
N VAL A 429 -0.85 30.61 4.05
CA VAL A 429 -2.07 31.37 4.36
C VAL A 429 -1.91 32.80 3.86
N GLY A 430 -2.96 33.33 3.24
CA GLY A 430 -2.99 34.74 2.85
C GLY A 430 -1.99 35.09 1.74
N THR A 431 -1.43 36.30 1.82
CA THR A 431 -0.34 36.74 0.94
C THR A 431 0.97 36.48 1.67
N PRO A 432 1.94 35.76 1.08
CA PRO A 432 3.20 35.47 1.77
C PRO A 432 3.91 36.75 2.24
N THR A 433 4.40 36.74 3.48
CA THR A 433 5.20 37.84 4.00
C THR A 433 6.55 37.87 3.31
N GLU A 434 6.98 39.08 2.94
CA GLU A 434 8.22 39.33 2.22
C GLU A 434 9.30 39.86 3.16
N PHE A 435 10.43 39.15 3.24
CA PHE A 435 11.62 39.59 3.97
C PHE A 435 12.40 40.61 3.14
N GLU A 436 12.75 41.74 3.73
CA GLU A 436 13.49 42.81 3.07
C GLU A 436 14.99 42.46 3.00
N MET A 437 15.45 42.02 1.82
CA MET A 437 16.81 41.49 1.66
C MET A 437 17.91 42.50 1.97
N ILE A 438 17.61 43.80 1.99
CA ILE A 438 18.55 44.84 2.45
C ILE A 438 19.04 44.59 3.89
N LEU A 439 18.23 43.94 4.74
CA LEU A 439 18.60 43.55 6.09
C LEU A 439 19.69 42.46 6.12
N ALA A 440 19.75 41.62 5.08
CA ALA A 440 20.80 40.63 4.86
C ALA A 440 21.92 41.14 3.92
N GLY A 441 21.89 42.42 3.51
CA GLY A 441 22.85 43.01 2.58
C GLY A 441 22.58 42.73 1.09
N GLY A 442 21.41 42.15 0.76
CA GLY A 442 20.93 41.89 -0.60
C GLY A 442 20.07 43.02 -1.18
N GLN A 443 19.37 42.71 -2.28
CA GLN A 443 18.42 43.61 -2.97
C GLN A 443 17.07 42.92 -3.14
N GLY A 444 15.98 43.70 -3.22
CA GLY A 444 14.64 43.16 -3.38
C GLY A 444 14.03 42.62 -2.08
N THR A 445 13.00 41.81 -2.23
CA THR A 445 12.34 41.08 -1.16
C THR A 445 12.43 39.58 -1.41
N LEU A 446 12.21 38.78 -0.37
CA LEU A 446 12.23 37.33 -0.43
C LEU A 446 11.10 36.75 0.41
N ASN A 447 10.17 36.01 -0.20
CA ASN A 447 9.18 35.22 0.52
C ASN A 447 9.63 33.75 0.66
N ALA A 448 8.82 32.94 1.35
CA ALA A 448 9.12 31.52 1.58
C ALA A 448 9.23 30.68 0.28
N ASP A 449 8.44 30.99 -0.75
CA ASP A 449 8.45 30.27 -2.03
C ASP A 449 9.73 30.56 -2.81
N ASP A 450 10.13 31.84 -2.86
CA ASP A 450 11.37 32.27 -3.49
C ASP A 450 12.59 31.71 -2.73
N TRP A 451 12.57 31.76 -1.39
CA TRP A 451 13.63 31.19 -0.56
C TRP A 451 13.77 29.69 -0.80
N TRP A 452 12.65 28.95 -0.83
CA TRP A 452 12.66 27.51 -1.08
C TRP A 452 13.27 27.18 -2.45
N GLN A 453 12.80 27.84 -3.51
CA GLN A 453 13.25 27.53 -4.87
C GLN A 453 14.73 27.87 -5.10
N ILE A 454 15.23 28.95 -4.47
CA ILE A 454 16.66 29.28 -4.51
C ILE A 454 17.47 28.25 -3.70
N SER A 455 17.04 27.98 -2.47
CA SER A 455 17.80 27.13 -1.53
C SER A 455 17.78 25.64 -1.90
N PHE A 456 16.74 25.19 -2.61
CA PHE A 456 16.65 23.82 -3.11
C PHE A 456 17.72 23.53 -4.15
N GLY A 457 17.91 24.46 -5.11
CA GLY A 457 18.84 24.32 -6.23
C GLY A 457 20.23 24.92 -6.01
N GLY A 458 20.47 25.63 -4.91
CA GLY A 458 21.68 26.43 -4.70
C GLY A 458 21.95 26.79 -3.23
N GLU A 459 22.79 27.81 -3.02
CA GLU A 459 23.11 28.35 -1.69
C GLU A 459 21.92 29.18 -1.16
N GLU A 460 21.58 29.02 0.11
CA GLU A 460 20.44 29.75 0.69
C GLU A 460 20.78 31.26 0.82
N PRO A 461 19.87 32.15 0.40
CA PRO A 461 20.21 33.54 0.11
C PRO A 461 20.40 34.44 1.33
N ILE A 462 20.08 33.99 2.56
CA ILE A 462 20.11 34.82 3.77
C ILE A 462 21.37 34.58 4.60
N ALA A 463 21.57 33.38 5.14
CA ALA A 463 22.74 33.08 5.98
C ALA A 463 23.87 32.37 5.22
N GLY A 464 23.64 31.98 3.96
CA GLY A 464 24.57 31.19 3.15
C GLY A 464 24.61 29.72 3.56
N GLY A 465 25.40 28.92 2.85
CA GLY A 465 25.40 27.46 2.98
C GLY A 465 24.18 26.79 2.33
N TYR A 466 23.96 25.51 2.65
CA TYR A 466 22.98 24.67 1.95
C TYR A 466 21.98 24.06 2.93
N ILE A 467 20.70 24.06 2.53
CA ILE A 467 19.63 23.48 3.36
C ILE A 467 19.70 21.95 3.33
N PRO A 468 19.37 21.24 4.44
CA PRO A 468 19.51 19.77 4.52
C PRO A 468 18.70 18.98 3.48
N ILE A 469 17.56 19.53 3.05
CA ILE A 469 16.61 18.92 2.11
C ILE A 469 16.83 19.37 0.65
N GLY A 470 17.80 20.25 0.38
CA GLY A 470 18.13 20.69 -0.98
C GLY A 470 18.97 19.68 -1.76
N LEU A 471 19.22 19.98 -3.04
CA LEU A 471 20.04 19.15 -3.93
C LEU A 471 21.54 19.14 -3.54
N ASN A 472 22.03 20.21 -2.92
CA ASN A 472 23.41 20.35 -2.44
C ASN A 472 23.67 19.58 -1.13
N ARG A 473 23.29 18.29 -1.08
CA ARG A 473 23.48 17.42 0.09
C ARG A 473 24.61 16.41 -0.12
N ALA A 474 25.24 16.01 0.98
CA ALA A 474 26.29 14.98 1.00
C ALA A 474 27.43 15.28 0.00
N GLU A 475 27.67 14.40 -0.98
CA GLU A 475 28.75 14.56 -1.95
C GLU A 475 28.51 15.67 -2.99
N PHE A 476 27.28 16.19 -3.07
CA PHE A 476 26.90 17.27 -4.00
C PHE A 476 27.01 18.66 -3.39
N GLU A 477 27.41 18.79 -2.11
CA GLU A 477 27.51 20.07 -1.42
C GLU A 477 28.39 21.08 -2.19
N GLY A 478 27.78 22.19 -2.60
CA GLY A 478 28.42 23.26 -3.37
C GLY A 478 28.82 22.92 -4.80
N THR A 479 28.23 21.85 -5.35
CA THR A 479 28.42 21.47 -6.76
C THR A 479 27.24 21.86 -7.64
N ILE A 480 26.06 22.04 -7.05
CA ILE A 480 24.81 22.34 -7.76
C ILE A 480 24.49 23.83 -7.62
N ASP A 481 24.22 24.49 -8.74
CA ASP A 481 23.79 25.88 -8.81
C ASP A 481 22.75 26.00 -9.93
N MET A 482 21.51 25.64 -9.60
CA MET A 482 20.37 25.71 -10.51
C MET A 482 19.65 27.05 -10.38
N ASP A 483 19.25 27.63 -11.50
CA ASP A 483 18.35 28.78 -11.47
C ASP A 483 16.94 28.37 -11.02
N VAL A 484 16.20 29.35 -10.48
CA VAL A 484 14.84 29.15 -9.99
C VAL A 484 13.93 28.57 -11.07
N ALA A 485 14.06 28.99 -12.33
CA ALA A 485 13.21 28.50 -13.41
C ALA A 485 13.38 26.99 -13.62
N LYS A 486 14.61 26.48 -13.51
CA LYS A 486 14.90 25.05 -13.61
C LYS A 486 14.39 24.28 -12.40
N VAL A 487 14.53 24.84 -11.20
CA VAL A 487 13.93 24.24 -9.98
C VAL A 487 12.41 24.15 -10.12
N THR A 488 11.75 25.21 -10.59
CA THR A 488 10.30 25.23 -10.83
C THR A 488 9.88 24.22 -11.90
N GLU A 489 10.70 23.99 -12.92
CA GLU A 489 10.47 22.99 -13.96
C GLU A 489 10.52 21.56 -13.40
N ILE A 490 11.55 21.26 -12.60
CA ILE A 490 11.76 19.95 -11.96
C ILE A 490 10.67 19.66 -10.94
N LEU A 491 10.32 20.63 -10.09
CA LEU A 491 9.39 20.39 -8.99
C LEU A 491 7.93 20.48 -9.43
N TYR A 492 7.53 21.50 -10.21
CA TYR A 492 6.10 21.86 -10.31
C TYR A 492 5.52 21.94 -11.73
N THR A 493 6.29 22.39 -12.72
CA THR A 493 5.70 22.91 -13.98
C THR A 493 5.92 22.04 -15.21
N SER A 494 6.92 21.17 -15.23
CA SER A 494 7.11 20.27 -16.38
C SER A 494 6.09 19.13 -16.36
N PRO A 495 5.85 18.45 -17.50
CA PRO A 495 5.12 17.18 -17.52
C PRO A 495 5.75 16.07 -16.68
N TYR A 496 6.99 16.29 -16.23
CA TYR A 496 7.79 15.40 -15.41
C TYR A 496 7.98 15.95 -13.99
N ALA A 497 7.13 16.89 -13.57
CA ALA A 497 7.21 17.53 -12.26
C ALA A 497 7.21 16.50 -11.12
N LEU A 498 8.16 16.59 -10.19
CA LEU A 498 8.30 15.67 -9.07
C LEU A 498 7.22 15.83 -7.99
N THR A 499 6.43 16.92 -8.01
CA THR A 499 5.22 17.05 -7.18
C THR A 499 3.95 16.57 -7.90
N SER A 500 4.09 15.85 -9.01
CA SER A 500 2.96 15.24 -9.74
C SER A 500 3.05 13.72 -9.68
N ASP A 501 2.05 13.03 -10.26
CA ASP A 501 2.02 11.57 -10.39
C ASP A 501 3.25 10.99 -11.12
N PHE A 502 3.99 11.83 -11.86
CA PHE A 502 5.26 11.43 -12.47
C PHE A 502 6.30 10.97 -11.45
N ALA A 503 6.21 11.39 -10.18
CA ALA A 503 7.16 10.97 -9.16
C ALA A 503 7.14 9.44 -8.95
N SER A 504 5.99 8.80 -9.04
CA SER A 504 5.85 7.32 -9.00
C SER A 504 6.45 6.66 -10.27
N ILE A 505 6.35 7.33 -11.42
CA ILE A 505 7.00 6.90 -12.68
C ILE A 505 8.53 7.04 -12.59
N PHE A 506 9.01 8.12 -11.95
CA PHE A 506 10.43 8.32 -11.68
C PHE A 506 10.95 7.17 -10.82
N MET A 507 10.21 6.78 -9.77
CA MET A 507 10.54 5.62 -8.94
C MET A 507 10.52 4.30 -9.72
N TYR A 508 9.57 4.10 -10.65
CA TYR A 508 9.64 2.94 -11.55
C TYR A 508 10.98 2.91 -12.30
N GLY A 509 11.41 4.06 -12.82
CA GLY A 509 12.69 4.22 -13.51
C GLY A 509 13.88 3.84 -12.62
N GLU A 510 13.94 4.39 -11.41
CA GLU A 510 15.01 4.10 -10.44
C GLU A 510 15.05 2.63 -10.02
N LEU A 511 13.88 2.02 -9.76
CA LEU A 511 13.79 0.65 -9.26
C LEU A 511 13.97 -0.40 -10.36
N SER A 512 13.50 -0.14 -11.58
CA SER A 512 13.61 -1.10 -12.70
C SER A 512 14.91 -0.95 -13.50
N GLY A 513 15.54 0.23 -13.45
CA GLY A 513 16.66 0.59 -14.32
C GLY A 513 16.25 0.88 -15.78
N SER A 514 14.95 1.01 -16.06
CA SER A 514 14.42 1.29 -17.40
C SER A 514 13.19 2.19 -17.37
N THR A 515 12.92 2.89 -18.47
CA THR A 515 11.72 3.71 -18.60
C THR A 515 10.47 2.84 -18.68
N LEU A 516 9.33 3.32 -18.15
CA LEU A 516 8.03 2.72 -18.47
C LEU A 516 7.82 2.70 -20.01
N PRO A 517 7.28 1.60 -20.57
CA PRO A 517 6.84 1.58 -21.97
C PRO A 517 5.79 2.65 -22.23
N ALA A 518 5.78 3.25 -23.43
CA ALA A 518 4.73 4.21 -23.79
C ALA A 518 3.37 3.52 -24.05
N GLU A 519 3.41 2.28 -24.52
CA GLU A 519 2.26 1.41 -24.79
C GLU A 519 2.72 -0.05 -24.70
N GLU A 520 1.75 -0.99 -24.73
CA GLU A 520 2.03 -2.42 -24.70
C GLU A 520 3.02 -2.84 -25.81
N GLY A 521 4.15 -3.43 -25.40
CA GLY A 521 5.19 -3.89 -26.31
C GLY A 521 6.08 -2.80 -26.92
N ALA A 522 5.96 -1.55 -26.48
CA ALA A 522 6.86 -0.47 -26.88
C ALA A 522 8.29 -0.70 -26.35
N GLU A 523 9.30 -0.23 -27.11
CA GLU A 523 10.68 -0.29 -26.65
C GLU A 523 10.89 0.62 -25.43
N THR A 524 11.58 0.10 -24.42
CA THR A 524 12.03 0.85 -23.25
C THR A 524 13.46 1.36 -23.46
N THR A 525 13.83 2.41 -22.73
CA THR A 525 15.19 2.95 -22.70
C THR A 525 15.80 2.75 -21.33
N ASP A 526 17.12 2.61 -21.24
CA ASP A 526 17.84 2.53 -19.97
C ASP A 526 17.58 3.80 -19.14
N TRP A 527 17.18 3.62 -17.88
CA TRP A 527 17.05 4.71 -16.93
C TRP A 527 18.43 5.04 -16.33
N ASN A 528 18.98 6.19 -16.72
CA ASN A 528 20.31 6.61 -16.32
C ASN A 528 20.44 8.14 -16.27
N ASP A 529 21.62 8.63 -15.88
CA ASP A 529 21.89 10.07 -15.71
C ASP A 529 21.66 10.85 -17.01
N ALA A 530 22.01 10.28 -18.16
CA ALA A 530 21.80 10.92 -19.45
C ALA A 530 20.31 11.02 -19.83
N TYR A 531 19.50 10.03 -19.45
CA TYR A 531 18.06 10.08 -19.65
C TYR A 531 17.41 11.16 -18.79
N VAL A 532 17.70 11.16 -17.48
CA VAL A 532 17.15 12.16 -16.54
C VAL A 532 17.64 13.57 -16.86
N ALA A 533 18.91 13.73 -17.27
CA ALA A 533 19.44 14.99 -17.78
C ALA A 533 18.65 15.49 -19.00
N GLY A 534 18.27 14.58 -19.90
CA GLY A 534 17.45 14.88 -21.07
C GLY A 534 16.00 15.27 -20.75
N LEU A 535 15.41 14.74 -19.67
CA LEU A 535 14.04 15.09 -19.24
C LEU A 535 13.93 16.57 -18.86
N TYR A 536 14.93 17.08 -18.15
CA TYR A 536 14.92 18.43 -17.59
C TYR A 536 15.87 19.40 -18.30
N ASP A 537 16.58 18.99 -19.36
CA ASP A 537 17.63 19.80 -20.01
C ASP A 537 18.68 20.34 -19.00
N ILE A 538 19.19 19.45 -18.15
CA ILE A 538 20.23 19.71 -17.14
C ILE A 538 21.52 18.95 -17.45
N SER A 539 22.59 19.20 -16.70
CA SER A 539 23.82 18.41 -16.86
C SER A 539 23.66 17.00 -16.29
N GLU A 540 24.43 16.03 -16.79
CA GLU A 540 24.45 14.67 -16.22
C GLU A 540 24.84 14.69 -14.72
N SER A 541 25.74 15.59 -14.30
CA SER A 541 26.06 15.73 -12.87
C SER A 541 24.90 16.23 -12.03
N ASP A 542 24.12 17.16 -12.55
CA ASP A 542 22.92 17.66 -11.87
C ASP A 542 21.83 16.58 -11.83
N ALA A 543 21.70 15.80 -12.90
CA ALA A 543 20.78 14.67 -12.95
C ALA A 543 21.13 13.60 -11.91
N VAL A 544 22.41 13.30 -11.68
CA VAL A 544 22.85 12.41 -10.60
C VAL A 544 22.37 12.93 -9.23
N ALA A 545 22.49 14.24 -8.99
CA ALA A 545 22.03 14.85 -7.74
C ALA A 545 20.49 14.76 -7.58
N VAL A 546 19.73 15.02 -8.65
CA VAL A 546 18.26 14.87 -8.64
C VAL A 546 17.86 13.41 -8.38
N ARG A 547 18.49 12.45 -9.04
CA ARG A 547 18.22 11.02 -8.84
C ARG A 547 18.53 10.57 -7.41
N SER A 548 19.70 10.95 -6.89
CA SER A 548 20.08 10.65 -5.50
C SER A 548 19.15 11.34 -4.49
N TRP A 549 18.69 12.55 -4.79
CA TRP A 549 17.70 13.23 -3.96
C TRP A 549 16.35 12.50 -3.95
N VAL A 550 15.85 12.00 -5.09
CA VAL A 550 14.59 11.26 -5.12
C VAL A 550 14.73 9.87 -4.47
N ALA A 551 15.71 9.07 -4.87
CA ALA A 551 15.84 7.67 -4.42
C ALA A 551 16.46 7.56 -3.01
N ASP A 552 17.64 8.15 -2.80
CA ASP A 552 18.42 7.90 -1.57
C ASP A 552 17.98 8.79 -0.40
N PHE A 553 17.37 9.95 -0.69
CA PHE A 553 16.88 10.86 0.35
C PHE A 553 15.38 10.77 0.52
N MET A 554 14.61 11.17 -0.49
CA MET A 554 13.17 11.28 -0.36
C MET A 554 12.56 9.90 -0.11
N PHE A 555 12.86 8.93 -0.96
CA PHE A 555 12.30 7.59 -0.82
C PHE A 555 12.86 6.84 0.40
N ASP A 556 14.17 6.71 0.52
CA ASP A 556 14.79 5.87 1.56
C ASP A 556 14.78 6.45 2.98
N GLN A 557 14.80 7.79 3.14
CA GLN A 557 14.88 8.41 4.47
C GLN A 557 13.61 9.17 4.82
N VAL A 558 13.09 9.98 3.90
CA VAL A 558 12.08 11.00 4.23
C VAL A 558 10.67 10.44 4.26
N ILE A 559 10.21 9.76 3.20
CA ILE A 559 8.80 9.34 3.08
C ILE A 559 8.42 8.40 4.21
N GLY A 560 9.26 7.42 4.56
CA GLY A 560 8.97 6.50 5.65
C GLY A 560 8.76 7.24 6.98
N ALA A 561 9.64 8.21 7.29
CA ALA A 561 9.51 9.04 8.48
C ALA A 561 8.24 9.91 8.43
N LEU A 562 7.92 10.50 7.28
CA LEU A 562 6.71 11.33 7.11
C LEU A 562 5.42 10.51 7.24
N LEU A 563 5.35 9.32 6.62
CA LEU A 563 4.19 8.44 6.74
C LEU A 563 4.02 7.93 8.17
N GLY A 564 5.12 7.63 8.86
CA GLY A 564 5.11 7.28 10.28
C GLY A 564 4.65 8.44 11.16
N PHE A 565 5.13 9.65 10.89
CA PHE A 565 4.74 10.85 11.66
C PHE A 565 3.27 11.22 11.45
N GLN A 566 2.80 11.26 10.21
CA GLN A 566 1.47 11.75 9.86
C GLN A 566 0.36 10.71 10.11
N TYR A 567 0.65 9.43 9.84
CA TYR A 567 -0.35 8.37 9.83
C TYR A 567 -0.07 7.23 10.82
N GLY A 568 1.08 7.23 11.50
CA GLY A 568 1.49 6.13 12.36
C GLY A 568 1.93 4.88 11.59
N GLY A 569 2.24 5.02 10.30
CA GLY A 569 2.70 3.91 9.45
C GLY A 569 4.09 3.40 9.82
N SER A 570 4.31 2.10 9.67
CA SER A 570 5.60 1.45 9.92
C SER A 570 5.84 0.27 8.98
N ALA A 571 7.10 -0.11 8.84
CA ALA A 571 7.52 -1.27 8.04
C ALA A 571 7.00 -2.60 8.60
N TYR A 572 6.71 -2.66 9.90
CA TYR A 572 6.12 -3.81 10.58
C TYR A 572 4.87 -3.37 11.32
N ILE A 573 3.84 -4.20 11.30
CA ILE A 573 2.58 -3.93 12.00
C ILE A 573 2.20 -5.15 12.85
N THR A 574 1.74 -4.87 14.07
CA THR A 574 1.17 -5.85 14.99
C THR A 574 -0.34 -5.71 14.96
N GLN A 575 -1.05 -6.77 14.56
CA GLN A 575 -2.51 -6.79 14.55
C GLN A 575 -3.06 -8.23 14.65
N PRO A 576 -4.35 -8.40 14.96
CA PRO A 576 -5.00 -9.71 14.97
C PRO A 576 -4.92 -10.45 13.64
N VAL A 577 -4.91 -11.78 13.67
CA VAL A 577 -4.97 -12.63 12.45
C VAL A 577 -6.23 -12.36 11.64
N ASP A 578 -7.37 -12.12 12.29
CA ASP A 578 -8.62 -11.78 11.59
C ASP A 578 -8.49 -10.52 10.72
N ASN A 579 -7.73 -9.52 11.18
CA ASN A 579 -7.45 -8.33 10.38
C ASN A 579 -6.61 -8.68 9.16
N TRP A 580 -5.59 -9.53 9.28
CA TRP A 580 -4.78 -9.94 8.12
C TRP A 580 -5.58 -10.73 7.09
N LEU A 581 -6.38 -11.70 7.54
CA LEU A 581 -7.13 -12.59 6.66
C LEU A 581 -8.33 -11.87 6.04
N PHE A 582 -9.18 -11.26 6.84
CA PHE A 582 -10.49 -10.74 6.43
C PHE A 582 -10.56 -9.22 6.36
N GLY A 583 -9.46 -8.56 6.70
CA GLY A 583 -9.13 -7.21 6.29
C GLY A 583 -9.06 -6.17 7.38
N TRP A 584 -8.31 -5.11 7.08
CA TRP A 584 -8.16 -3.93 7.91
C TRP A 584 -8.20 -2.68 7.05
N ARG A 585 -8.53 -1.55 7.68
CA ARG A 585 -8.48 -0.26 7.04
C ARG A 585 -7.14 0.42 7.27
N ASP A 586 -6.52 0.82 6.18
CA ASP A 586 -5.30 1.60 6.14
C ASP A 586 -5.61 3.05 5.71
N ILE A 587 -5.32 4.00 6.59
CA ILE A 587 -5.58 5.42 6.36
C ILE A 587 -4.65 6.02 5.29
N ILE A 588 -3.43 5.50 5.16
CA ILE A 588 -2.47 5.98 4.16
C ILE A 588 -3.01 5.65 2.78
N VAL A 589 -3.56 4.46 2.57
CA VAL A 589 -4.22 4.12 1.30
C VAL A 589 -5.43 5.03 1.05
N ALA A 590 -6.30 5.23 2.05
CA ALA A 590 -7.48 6.10 1.89
C ALA A 590 -7.13 7.56 1.57
N ASP A 591 -6.04 8.09 2.12
CA ASP A 591 -5.62 9.47 1.90
C ASP A 591 -4.71 9.64 0.68
N VAL A 592 -3.61 8.88 0.61
CA VAL A 592 -2.58 9.05 -0.41
C VAL A 592 -3.04 8.55 -1.78
N VAL A 593 -3.84 7.49 -1.84
CA VAL A 593 -4.30 6.91 -3.12
C VAL A 593 -5.64 7.49 -3.55
N TYR A 594 -6.56 7.70 -2.61
CA TYR A 594 -7.93 8.11 -2.93
C TYR A 594 -8.27 9.57 -2.56
N GLU A 595 -7.37 10.29 -1.87
CA GLU A 595 -7.60 11.66 -1.37
C GLU A 595 -8.88 11.81 -0.54
N GLN A 596 -9.30 10.73 0.13
CA GLN A 596 -10.57 10.62 0.85
C GLN A 596 -10.39 9.92 2.21
N PRO A 597 -9.60 10.49 3.14
CA PRO A 597 -9.32 9.89 4.44
C PRO A 597 -10.56 9.67 5.32
N ASP A 598 -11.61 10.48 5.12
CA ASP A 598 -12.88 10.39 5.87
C ASP A 598 -13.87 9.37 5.26
N ASN A 599 -13.61 8.85 4.06
CA ASN A 599 -14.47 7.87 3.43
C ASN A 599 -14.16 6.48 4.00
N MET A 600 -15.08 5.98 4.82
CA MET A 600 -14.94 4.67 5.48
C MET A 600 -15.08 3.48 4.55
N ALA A 601 -15.55 3.68 3.30
CA ALA A 601 -15.60 2.63 2.29
C ALA A 601 -14.25 2.40 1.59
N LEU A 602 -13.26 3.27 1.81
CA LEU A 602 -11.95 3.24 1.13
C LEU A 602 -10.82 2.87 2.09
N GLY A 603 -9.73 2.36 1.50
CA GLY A 603 -8.50 1.99 2.20
C GLY A 603 -8.50 0.60 2.84
N TRP A 604 -9.37 -0.31 2.40
CA TRP A 604 -9.42 -1.67 2.94
C TRP A 604 -8.54 -2.63 2.17
N VAL A 605 -7.88 -3.55 2.88
CA VAL A 605 -7.00 -4.58 2.32
C VAL A 605 -7.24 -5.89 3.07
N SER A 606 -7.25 -7.02 2.36
CA SER A 606 -7.39 -8.37 2.93
C SER A 606 -6.59 -9.40 2.13
N LEU A 607 -6.32 -10.56 2.74
CA LEU A 607 -5.70 -11.73 2.06
C LEU A 607 -6.75 -12.75 1.57
N GLU A 608 -7.92 -12.76 2.20
CA GLU A 608 -9.08 -13.57 1.81
C GLU A 608 -10.25 -12.64 1.48
N THR A 609 -11.10 -13.08 0.56
CA THR A 609 -12.33 -12.38 0.19
C THR A 609 -13.47 -12.93 1.05
N ASN A 610 -13.91 -12.15 2.03
CA ASN A 610 -15.07 -12.44 2.88
C ASN A 610 -16.27 -11.59 2.44
N GLU A 611 -17.50 -11.92 2.82
CA GLU A 611 -18.69 -11.09 2.48
C GLU A 611 -18.49 -9.60 2.82
N THR A 612 -17.90 -9.31 3.97
CA THR A 612 -17.55 -7.94 4.39
C THR A 612 -16.18 -7.91 5.06
N TYR A 613 -15.52 -6.76 5.00
CA TYR A 613 -14.27 -6.56 5.73
C TYR A 613 -14.50 -6.67 7.25
N PHE A 614 -13.56 -7.30 7.95
CA PHE A 614 -13.67 -7.51 9.38
C PHE A 614 -13.78 -6.18 10.15
N GLY A 615 -14.83 -6.05 10.97
CA GLY A 615 -15.07 -4.86 11.80
C GLY A 615 -15.47 -3.59 11.06
N SER A 616 -15.83 -3.67 9.77
CA SER A 616 -16.05 -2.52 8.89
C SER A 616 -17.44 -1.87 8.94
N ASP A 617 -18.34 -2.29 9.82
CA ASP A 617 -19.77 -1.91 9.79
C ASP A 617 -20.46 -2.23 8.43
N SER A 618 -20.11 -3.37 7.81
CA SER A 618 -20.68 -3.91 6.57
C SER A 618 -20.15 -3.30 5.26
N VAL A 619 -18.88 -2.88 5.23
CA VAL A 619 -18.22 -2.59 3.95
C VAL A 619 -17.93 -3.91 3.25
N THR A 620 -18.53 -4.08 2.07
CA THR A 620 -18.30 -5.24 1.20
C THR A 620 -16.83 -5.32 0.76
N THR A 621 -16.33 -6.53 0.52
CA THR A 621 -15.00 -6.75 -0.08
C THR A 621 -15.00 -6.65 -1.61
N GLY A 622 -16.15 -6.34 -2.20
CA GLY A 622 -16.35 -6.16 -3.63
C GLY A 622 -17.55 -6.94 -4.14
N ASP A 623 -17.59 -7.10 -5.45
CA ASP A 623 -18.62 -7.87 -6.13
C ASP A 623 -18.37 -9.37 -6.09
N TYR A 624 -19.43 -10.17 -5.99
CA TYR A 624 -19.31 -11.62 -5.90
C TYR A 624 -18.79 -12.22 -7.21
N ASP A 625 -17.95 -13.25 -7.10
CA ASP A 625 -17.48 -13.99 -8.26
C ASP A 625 -18.65 -14.70 -8.94
N VAL A 626 -18.63 -14.76 -10.27
CA VAL A 626 -19.60 -15.50 -11.07
C VAL A 626 -18.88 -16.49 -11.95
N TYR A 627 -19.37 -17.72 -11.97
CA TYR A 627 -18.80 -18.81 -12.74
C TYR A 627 -19.80 -19.34 -13.75
N ILE A 628 -19.28 -19.66 -14.94
CA ILE A 628 -19.98 -20.47 -15.93
C ILE A 628 -19.25 -21.80 -16.00
N ALA A 629 -19.96 -22.90 -15.75
CA ALA A 629 -19.40 -24.25 -15.76
C ALA A 629 -20.17 -25.16 -16.72
N SER A 630 -19.49 -26.17 -17.26
CA SER A 630 -20.09 -27.16 -18.15
C SER A 630 -20.83 -28.22 -17.35
N THR A 631 -22.04 -28.57 -17.76
CA THR A 631 -22.88 -29.59 -17.12
C THR A 631 -22.94 -30.92 -17.89
N LYS A 632 -22.30 -30.99 -19.07
CA LYS A 632 -22.29 -32.22 -19.89
C LYS A 632 -20.99 -32.43 -20.68
N GLY A 633 -20.82 -33.64 -21.19
CA GLY A 633 -19.70 -34.02 -22.07
C GLY A 633 -18.35 -34.12 -21.33
N ASP A 634 -17.26 -34.16 -22.10
CA ASP A 634 -15.92 -34.44 -21.58
C ASP A 634 -15.38 -33.38 -20.59
N ASN A 635 -15.98 -32.17 -20.56
CA ASN A 635 -15.60 -31.08 -19.67
C ASN A 635 -16.59 -30.88 -18.52
N MET A 636 -17.48 -31.83 -18.25
CA MET A 636 -18.47 -31.75 -17.18
C MET A 636 -17.84 -31.39 -15.82
N GLY A 637 -18.46 -30.46 -15.11
CA GLY A 637 -17.97 -29.94 -13.83
C GLY A 637 -16.75 -29.01 -13.94
N GLN A 638 -16.23 -28.75 -15.15
CA GLN A 638 -15.12 -27.82 -15.35
C GLN A 638 -15.62 -26.40 -15.59
N ARG A 639 -14.84 -25.42 -15.13
CA ARG A 639 -15.10 -23.99 -15.36
C ARG A 639 -14.89 -23.64 -16.83
N LEU A 640 -15.72 -22.77 -17.36
CA LEU A 640 -15.63 -22.21 -18.71
C LEU A 640 -15.23 -20.73 -18.67
N LEU A 641 -15.91 -19.94 -17.84
CA LEU A 641 -15.68 -18.50 -17.70
C LEU A 641 -15.78 -18.07 -16.23
N GLN A 642 -15.09 -17.00 -15.89
CA GLN A 642 -15.20 -16.30 -14.60
C GLN A 642 -15.50 -14.82 -14.85
N GLY A 643 -16.40 -14.23 -14.07
CA GLY A 643 -16.76 -12.83 -14.07
C GLY A 643 -17.25 -12.40 -12.68
N TYR A 644 -18.05 -11.34 -12.64
CA TYR A 644 -18.59 -10.77 -11.40
C TYR A 644 -20.06 -10.39 -11.56
N ILE A 645 -20.77 -10.27 -10.45
CA ILE A 645 -22.12 -9.69 -10.36
C ILE A 645 -22.08 -8.45 -9.47
N ASN A 646 -22.69 -7.35 -9.90
CA ASN A 646 -22.84 -6.16 -9.06
C ASN A 646 -23.75 -6.44 -7.86
N SER A 647 -23.17 -6.96 -6.79
CA SER A 647 -23.90 -7.44 -5.61
C SER A 647 -24.06 -6.37 -4.55
N ASP A 648 -23.22 -5.33 -4.57
CA ASP A 648 -23.26 -4.26 -3.57
C ASP A 648 -24.24 -3.12 -3.93
N GLY A 649 -24.68 -3.07 -5.19
CA GLY A 649 -25.64 -2.09 -5.69
C GLY A 649 -25.14 -0.65 -5.65
N ASN A 650 -23.81 -0.44 -5.64
CA ASN A 650 -23.20 0.89 -5.56
C ASN A 650 -23.40 1.74 -6.85
N GLY A 651 -23.94 1.13 -7.91
CA GLY A 651 -24.24 1.74 -9.20
C GLY A 651 -23.08 1.68 -10.21
N PHE A 652 -21.98 1.03 -9.86
CA PHE A 652 -20.76 0.92 -10.64
C PHE A 652 -20.22 -0.52 -10.61
N CYS A 653 -19.60 -0.95 -11.70
CA CYS A 653 -18.81 -2.18 -11.74
C CYS A 653 -17.33 -1.77 -11.57
N ASP A 654 -16.48 -2.67 -11.07
CA ASP A 654 -15.04 -2.41 -10.97
C ASP A 654 -14.38 -2.18 -12.34
N PHE A 655 -14.84 -2.91 -13.34
CA PHE A 655 -14.49 -2.74 -14.75
C PHE A 655 -15.60 -3.25 -15.64
N LYS A 656 -15.60 -2.88 -16.92
CA LYS A 656 -16.44 -3.52 -17.93
C LYS A 656 -15.61 -3.96 -19.12
N LEU A 657 -16.01 -5.08 -19.72
CA LEU A 657 -15.42 -5.57 -20.96
C LEU A 657 -16.43 -5.41 -22.10
N ASN A 658 -15.93 -4.97 -23.25
CA ASN A 658 -16.66 -5.02 -24.51
C ASN A 658 -16.80 -6.47 -24.98
N SER A 659 -17.67 -6.71 -25.97
CA SER A 659 -17.88 -8.05 -26.55
C SER A 659 -16.64 -8.68 -27.19
N ASP A 660 -15.60 -7.88 -27.47
CA ASP A 660 -14.32 -8.33 -28.00
C ASP A 660 -13.25 -8.57 -26.91
N GLY A 661 -13.62 -8.45 -25.63
CA GLY A 661 -12.73 -8.66 -24.48
C GLY A 661 -11.86 -7.45 -24.12
N THR A 662 -11.97 -6.34 -24.85
CA THR A 662 -11.27 -5.08 -24.51
C THR A 662 -11.97 -4.36 -23.36
N MET A 663 -11.24 -3.56 -22.59
CA MET A 663 -11.82 -2.74 -21.53
C MET A 663 -12.80 -1.72 -22.16
N ALA A 664 -13.99 -1.60 -21.60
CA ALA A 664 -14.97 -0.59 -21.98
C ALA A 664 -14.46 0.81 -21.60
N ASP A 665 -15.06 1.85 -22.18
CA ASP A 665 -14.76 3.22 -21.78
C ASP A 665 -15.48 3.52 -20.45
N ALA A 666 -14.74 4.04 -19.48
CA ALA A 666 -15.32 4.60 -18.27
C ALA A 666 -16.15 5.87 -18.57
N ASP A 667 -17.02 6.25 -17.64
CA ASP A 667 -17.81 7.47 -17.74
C ASP A 667 -16.95 8.74 -17.51
N SER A 668 -17.58 9.92 -17.51
CA SER A 668 -16.87 11.19 -17.30
C SER A 668 -16.20 11.32 -15.93
N SER A 669 -16.54 10.44 -14.98
CA SER A 669 -15.99 10.38 -13.62
C SER A 669 -14.90 9.31 -13.50
N GLY A 670 -14.60 8.56 -14.58
CA GLY A 670 -13.66 7.45 -14.55
C GLY A 670 -14.21 6.17 -13.96
N MET A 671 -15.55 6.05 -13.79
CA MET A 671 -16.20 4.86 -13.23
C MET A 671 -17.00 4.11 -14.31
N TYR A 672 -17.37 2.85 -14.06
CA TYR A 672 -18.14 2.03 -15.01
C TYR A 672 -19.60 1.87 -14.55
N PRO A 673 -20.58 2.60 -15.11
CA PRO A 673 -21.97 2.52 -14.66
C PRO A 673 -22.53 1.10 -14.80
N CYS A 674 -23.18 0.60 -13.75
CA CYS A 674 -23.56 -0.80 -13.60
C CYS A 674 -24.87 -0.91 -12.80
N GLU A 675 -25.84 -1.67 -13.29
CA GLU A 675 -27.09 -1.90 -12.55
C GLU A 675 -26.87 -2.95 -11.44
N GLU A 676 -27.60 -2.86 -10.33
CA GLU A 676 -27.60 -3.89 -9.28
C GLU A 676 -28.00 -5.25 -9.90
N GLY A 677 -27.19 -6.28 -9.64
CA GLY A 677 -27.33 -7.62 -10.23
C GLY A 677 -26.84 -7.75 -11.68
N GLU A 678 -26.24 -6.71 -12.28
CA GLU A 678 -25.64 -6.81 -13.61
C GLU A 678 -24.41 -7.71 -13.59
N LEU A 679 -24.34 -8.69 -14.50
CA LEU A 679 -23.16 -9.54 -14.69
C LEU A 679 -22.15 -8.87 -15.61
N TYR A 680 -20.88 -8.91 -15.24
CA TYR A 680 -19.81 -8.24 -15.97
C TYR A 680 -18.47 -8.96 -15.90
N GLY A 681 -17.52 -8.50 -16.72
CA GLY A 681 -16.12 -8.91 -16.60
C GLY A 681 -15.78 -10.34 -17.02
N PHE A 682 -16.70 -11.08 -17.67
CA PHE A 682 -16.47 -12.48 -18.05
C PHE A 682 -15.22 -12.67 -18.92
N THR A 683 -14.38 -13.62 -18.51
CA THR A 683 -13.12 -13.97 -19.17
C THR A 683 -12.83 -15.46 -19.01
N GLU A 684 -12.07 -16.02 -19.96
CA GLU A 684 -11.53 -17.39 -19.87
C GLU A 684 -10.27 -17.46 -19.00
N HIS A 685 -9.79 -16.32 -18.49
CA HIS A 685 -8.60 -16.18 -17.66
C HIS A 685 -8.96 -15.87 -16.20
N LEU A 686 -7.99 -16.02 -15.29
CA LEU A 686 -8.09 -15.39 -13.97
C LEU A 686 -8.34 -13.89 -14.17
N PRO A 687 -9.35 -13.28 -13.52
CA PRO A 687 -9.72 -11.89 -13.79
C PRO A 687 -8.57 -10.88 -13.68
N TRP A 688 -7.70 -11.05 -12.67
CA TRP A 688 -6.52 -10.21 -12.46
C TRP A 688 -5.35 -10.51 -13.43
N ARG A 689 -5.43 -11.59 -14.21
CA ARG A 689 -4.47 -11.99 -15.26
C ARG A 689 -5.08 -11.93 -16.67
N ALA A 690 -6.29 -11.40 -16.80
CA ALA A 690 -6.96 -11.31 -18.08
C ALA A 690 -6.27 -10.30 -19.01
N PRO A 691 -6.44 -10.38 -20.34
CA PRO A 691 -5.75 -9.52 -21.30
C PRO A 691 -5.87 -8.02 -21.02
N HIS A 692 -7.02 -7.56 -20.51
CA HIS A 692 -7.20 -6.15 -20.14
C HIS A 692 -6.24 -5.69 -19.03
N ARG A 693 -5.85 -6.57 -18.10
CA ARG A 693 -4.87 -6.26 -17.05
C ARG A 693 -3.44 -6.20 -17.58
N GLU A 694 -3.14 -7.03 -18.57
CA GLU A 694 -1.87 -6.95 -19.30
C GLU A 694 -1.75 -5.59 -20.01
N THR A 695 -2.81 -5.14 -20.68
CA THR A 695 -2.83 -3.80 -21.31
C THR A 695 -2.75 -2.66 -20.29
N SER A 696 -3.50 -2.72 -19.17
CA SER A 696 -3.44 -1.73 -18.08
C SER A 696 -2.05 -1.58 -17.47
N THR A 697 -1.25 -2.65 -17.49
CA THR A 697 0.14 -2.69 -16.99
C THR A 697 1.17 -2.52 -18.11
N LEU A 698 0.74 -2.10 -19.30
CA LEU A 698 1.61 -1.81 -20.45
C LEU A 698 2.38 -3.04 -20.97
N GLY A 699 1.83 -4.25 -20.81
CA GLY A 699 2.43 -5.50 -21.27
C GLY A 699 3.50 -6.08 -20.35
N LEU A 700 3.52 -5.64 -19.09
CA LEU A 700 4.56 -6.02 -18.13
C LEU A 700 4.10 -7.09 -17.13
N LEU A 701 2.79 -7.28 -16.97
CA LEU A 701 2.23 -8.14 -15.92
C LEU A 701 2.68 -9.59 -16.05
N SER A 702 2.55 -10.21 -17.22
CA SER A 702 2.90 -11.63 -17.37
C SER A 702 4.40 -11.88 -17.15
N ALA A 703 5.25 -10.98 -17.62
CA ALA A 703 6.69 -11.03 -17.37
C ALA A 703 7.04 -10.83 -15.88
N HIS A 704 6.30 -9.95 -15.19
CA HIS A 704 6.49 -9.68 -13.77
C HIS A 704 6.04 -10.84 -12.89
N VAL A 705 4.93 -11.51 -13.23
CA VAL A 705 4.43 -12.66 -12.47
C VAL A 705 5.31 -13.90 -12.67
N GLY A 706 5.82 -14.11 -13.89
CA GLY A 706 6.68 -15.25 -14.25
C GLY A 706 5.92 -16.49 -14.73
N ASN A 707 4.70 -16.73 -14.23
CA ASN A 707 3.85 -17.84 -14.64
C ASN A 707 2.90 -17.45 -15.78
N GLU A 708 3.05 -18.09 -16.94
CA GLU A 708 2.25 -17.85 -18.14
C GLU A 708 0.85 -18.49 -18.10
N ASN A 709 0.56 -19.38 -17.15
CA ASN A 709 -0.74 -20.03 -17.04
C ASN A 709 -1.78 -19.07 -16.44
N THR A 710 -2.70 -18.60 -17.27
CA THR A 710 -3.75 -17.66 -16.87
C THR A 710 -5.17 -18.21 -17.07
N VAL A 711 -5.34 -19.24 -17.90
CA VAL A 711 -6.65 -19.72 -18.36
C VAL A 711 -7.35 -20.55 -17.28
N VAL A 712 -8.53 -20.11 -16.84
CA VAL A 712 -9.42 -20.84 -15.91
C VAL A 712 -10.33 -21.83 -16.63
N ALA A 713 -10.55 -21.66 -17.93
CA ALA A 713 -11.31 -22.61 -18.73
C ALA A 713 -10.67 -24.01 -18.66
N GLY A 714 -11.47 -25.02 -18.33
CA GLY A 714 -11.04 -26.40 -18.11
C GLY A 714 -10.46 -26.67 -16.71
N ALA A 715 -10.55 -25.72 -15.78
CA ALA A 715 -10.17 -25.96 -14.39
C ALA A 715 -11.14 -26.93 -13.71
N VAL A 716 -10.60 -27.89 -12.96
CA VAL A 716 -11.37 -28.91 -12.23
C VAL A 716 -12.28 -28.29 -11.18
N GLY A 717 -13.56 -28.71 -11.14
CA GLY A 717 -14.51 -28.40 -10.06
C GLY A 717 -14.88 -29.60 -9.18
N GLY A 718 -14.76 -30.84 -9.70
CA GLY A 718 -15.08 -32.07 -8.97
C GLY A 718 -14.88 -33.35 -9.79
N VAL A 719 -15.00 -33.24 -11.13
CA VAL A 719 -14.71 -34.31 -12.10
C VAL A 719 -13.45 -33.95 -12.88
N ALA A 720 -12.53 -34.90 -13.02
CA ALA A 720 -11.23 -34.73 -13.66
C ALA A 720 -10.77 -36.02 -14.35
N ASP A 721 -9.97 -35.89 -15.40
CA ASP A 721 -9.37 -37.05 -16.04
C ASP A 721 -8.31 -37.69 -15.12
N SER A 722 -8.48 -38.97 -14.80
CA SER A 722 -7.62 -39.77 -13.95
C SER A 722 -6.33 -40.21 -14.66
N ASP A 723 -6.29 -40.15 -15.98
CA ASP A 723 -5.15 -40.56 -16.81
C ASP A 723 -4.34 -39.36 -17.30
N ASP A 724 -5.01 -38.28 -17.68
CA ASP A 724 -4.41 -37.09 -18.27
C ASP A 724 -4.25 -35.91 -17.27
N PRO A 725 -3.27 -35.03 -17.48
CA PRO A 725 -3.15 -33.76 -16.76
C PRO A 725 -4.41 -32.89 -16.87
N PHE A 726 -4.76 -32.20 -15.79
CA PHE A 726 -5.86 -31.23 -15.77
C PHE A 726 -5.47 -29.94 -15.04
N ARG A 727 -6.21 -28.86 -15.31
CA ARG A 727 -5.94 -27.55 -14.72
C ARG A 727 -6.54 -27.44 -13.33
N VAL A 728 -5.79 -26.83 -12.42
CA VAL A 728 -6.19 -26.59 -11.03
C VAL A 728 -6.09 -25.10 -10.74
N ASN A 729 -7.18 -24.53 -10.21
CA ASN A 729 -7.19 -23.17 -9.69
C ASN A 729 -6.72 -23.19 -8.22
N LEU A 730 -5.59 -22.54 -7.95
CA LEU A 730 -4.98 -22.49 -6.63
C LEU A 730 -5.52 -21.27 -5.86
N VAL A 731 -6.81 -21.33 -5.50
CA VAL A 731 -7.50 -20.29 -4.69
C VAL A 731 -7.46 -18.91 -5.37
N GLY A 732 -7.53 -18.89 -6.71
CA GLY A 732 -7.48 -17.68 -7.53
C GLY A 732 -6.11 -17.00 -7.60
N TYR A 733 -5.07 -17.54 -6.95
CA TYR A 733 -3.72 -16.96 -6.94
C TYR A 733 -2.85 -17.41 -8.11
N ALA A 734 -3.08 -18.60 -8.64
CA ALA A 734 -2.38 -19.10 -9.80
C ALA A 734 -3.17 -20.23 -10.46
N MET A 735 -2.96 -20.39 -11.77
CA MET A 735 -3.34 -21.61 -12.47
C MET A 735 -2.11 -22.51 -12.59
N ALA A 736 -2.33 -23.80 -12.35
CA ALA A 736 -1.32 -24.83 -12.52
C ALA A 736 -1.93 -26.08 -13.17
N GLU A 737 -1.06 -26.94 -13.69
CA GLU A 737 -1.45 -28.20 -14.31
C GLU A 737 -1.02 -29.36 -13.40
N SER A 738 -1.90 -30.36 -13.26
CA SER A 738 -1.65 -31.54 -12.46
C SER A 738 -0.74 -32.53 -13.18
N VAL A 739 0.08 -33.25 -12.43
CA VAL A 739 0.92 -34.33 -12.97
C VAL A 739 0.37 -35.67 -12.45
N PRO A 740 -0.12 -36.55 -13.34
CA PRO A 740 -0.60 -37.87 -12.94
C PRO A 740 0.55 -38.74 -12.43
N GLY A 741 0.32 -39.38 -11.29
CA GLY A 741 1.26 -40.24 -10.57
C GLY A 741 0.84 -41.71 -10.59
N ASP A 742 1.24 -42.44 -9.56
CA ASP A 742 0.90 -43.86 -9.40
C ASP A 742 -0.53 -44.04 -8.84
N MET A 743 -1.07 -45.25 -8.99
CA MET A 743 -2.31 -45.65 -8.31
C MET A 743 -2.05 -45.85 -6.81
N GLU A 744 -2.94 -45.32 -5.98
CA GLU A 744 -2.90 -45.43 -4.53
C GLU A 744 -4.26 -45.88 -3.98
N THR A 745 -4.23 -46.75 -2.97
CA THR A 745 -5.43 -47.14 -2.22
C THR A 745 -5.69 -46.12 -1.10
N TYR A 746 -6.84 -45.44 -1.14
CA TYR A 746 -7.29 -44.58 -0.05
C TYR A 746 -8.70 -44.97 0.40
N LYS A 747 -8.90 -45.18 1.71
CA LYS A 747 -10.15 -45.73 2.27
C LYS A 747 -10.72 -46.88 1.43
N GLY A 748 -9.86 -47.84 1.05
CA GLY A 748 -10.23 -49.04 0.26
C GLY A 748 -10.56 -48.80 -1.23
N ILE A 749 -10.46 -47.57 -1.73
CA ILE A 749 -10.71 -47.20 -3.12
C ILE A 749 -9.38 -46.98 -3.84
N GLU A 750 -9.19 -47.61 -5.00
CA GLU A 750 -8.01 -47.40 -5.86
C GLU A 750 -8.20 -46.11 -6.67
N MET A 751 -7.34 -45.12 -6.44
CA MET A 751 -7.39 -43.81 -7.11
C MET A 751 -6.04 -43.48 -7.73
N ARG A 752 -6.02 -42.67 -8.80
CA ARG A 752 -4.76 -42.10 -9.29
C ARG A 752 -4.41 -40.85 -8.50
N ALA A 753 -3.20 -40.78 -7.97
CA ALA A 753 -2.67 -39.57 -7.38
C ALA A 753 -2.27 -38.56 -8.47
N HIS A 754 -2.65 -37.31 -8.30
CA HIS A 754 -2.26 -36.17 -9.14
C HIS A 754 -1.60 -35.13 -8.25
N THR A 755 -0.41 -34.70 -8.66
CA THR A 755 0.37 -33.72 -7.88
C THR A 755 0.48 -32.41 -8.64
N VAL A 756 0.30 -31.31 -7.93
CA VAL A 756 0.62 -29.96 -8.41
C VAL A 756 1.71 -29.41 -7.52
N ASN A 757 2.81 -28.95 -8.11
CA ASN A 757 3.87 -28.25 -7.39
C ASN A 757 4.16 -26.94 -8.11
N LEU A 758 3.69 -25.85 -7.52
CA LEU A 758 3.89 -24.50 -8.01
C LEU A 758 5.12 -23.89 -7.32
N ASP A 759 6.17 -23.64 -8.10
CA ASP A 759 7.38 -22.97 -7.63
C ASP A 759 7.09 -21.49 -7.31
N PRO A 760 7.25 -21.04 -6.06
CA PRO A 760 7.01 -19.65 -5.70
C PRO A 760 7.91 -18.68 -6.48
N SER A 761 9.13 -19.07 -6.86
CA SER A 761 10.08 -18.16 -7.56
C SER A 761 9.60 -17.70 -8.93
N GLN A 762 8.61 -18.37 -9.50
CA GLN A 762 8.02 -18.07 -10.80
C GLN A 762 6.57 -17.58 -10.69
N ASN A 763 6.12 -17.18 -9.48
CA ASN A 763 4.73 -16.82 -9.21
C ASN A 763 4.64 -15.61 -8.27
N GLN A 764 5.04 -14.45 -8.76
CA GLN A 764 4.86 -13.20 -8.01
C GLN A 764 3.40 -12.75 -8.09
N ILE A 765 2.74 -12.55 -6.95
CA ILE A 765 1.31 -12.23 -6.86
C ILE A 765 1.04 -10.78 -6.44
N GLN A 766 2.06 -9.93 -6.46
CA GLN A 766 1.98 -8.49 -6.16
C GLN A 766 0.77 -7.82 -6.82
N ALA A 767 0.62 -8.00 -8.13
CA ALA A 767 -0.43 -7.37 -8.92
C ALA A 767 -1.85 -7.76 -8.46
N LYS A 768 -2.03 -8.99 -7.96
CA LYS A 768 -3.31 -9.42 -7.38
C LYS A 768 -3.61 -8.67 -6.07
N LEU A 769 -2.59 -8.50 -5.23
CA LEU A 769 -2.73 -7.90 -3.90
C LEU A 769 -2.83 -6.36 -3.96
N ILE A 770 -2.16 -5.72 -4.90
CA ILE A 770 -2.26 -4.26 -5.13
C ILE A 770 -3.55 -3.93 -5.88
N GLY A 771 -3.85 -4.63 -6.98
CA GLY A 771 -5.12 -4.52 -7.70
C GLY A 771 -5.44 -3.15 -8.33
N SER A 772 -4.44 -2.29 -8.54
CA SER A 772 -4.63 -0.89 -8.96
C SER A 772 -5.08 -0.71 -10.42
N ALA A 773 -4.98 -1.76 -11.24
CA ALA A 773 -5.26 -1.70 -12.69
C ALA A 773 -4.34 -0.71 -13.43
N SER A 774 -3.09 -0.59 -13.00
CA SER A 774 -2.11 0.34 -13.57
C SER A 774 -0.69 -0.22 -13.48
N PHE A 775 0.31 0.51 -13.99
CA PHE A 775 1.72 0.11 -13.87
C PHE A 775 2.19 -0.05 -12.41
N VAL A 776 1.46 0.48 -11.43
CA VAL A 776 1.76 0.30 -10.00
C VAL A 776 1.75 -1.18 -9.61
N ASP A 777 0.92 -2.00 -10.26
CA ASP A 777 0.81 -3.45 -10.03
C ASP A 777 2.10 -4.20 -10.35
N VAL A 778 2.96 -3.63 -11.20
CA VAL A 778 4.23 -4.22 -11.69
C VAL A 778 5.47 -3.42 -11.26
N LEU A 779 5.33 -2.49 -10.31
CA LEU A 779 6.46 -1.78 -9.72
C LEU A 779 7.41 -2.77 -9.04
N PRO A 780 8.71 -2.81 -9.41
CA PRO A 780 9.65 -3.76 -8.83
C PRO A 780 9.75 -3.63 -7.30
N GLY A 781 9.37 -4.67 -6.58
CA GLY A 781 9.48 -4.74 -5.12
C GLY A 781 8.50 -3.83 -4.35
N ALA A 782 7.39 -3.39 -4.97
CA ALA A 782 6.35 -2.62 -4.28
C ALA A 782 5.62 -3.46 -3.22
N LEU A 783 5.36 -4.73 -3.52
CA LEU A 783 4.90 -5.76 -2.60
C LEU A 783 5.42 -7.13 -3.09
N PRO A 784 6.67 -7.50 -2.76
CA PRO A 784 7.34 -8.66 -3.36
C PRO A 784 6.91 -9.98 -2.69
N VAL A 785 5.63 -10.32 -2.88
CA VAL A 785 5.04 -11.58 -2.39
C VAL A 785 4.97 -12.60 -3.52
N TYR A 786 5.47 -13.79 -3.22
CA TYR A 786 5.56 -14.93 -4.10
C TYR A 786 4.69 -16.06 -3.56
N PHE A 787 3.92 -16.70 -4.44
CA PHE A 787 2.96 -17.72 -4.07
C PHE A 787 3.43 -19.11 -4.50
N GLY A 788 3.62 -19.99 -3.54
CA GLY A 788 3.89 -21.41 -3.77
C GLY A 788 2.70 -22.26 -3.35
N SER A 789 2.51 -23.39 -4.00
CA SER A 789 1.45 -24.33 -3.60
C SER A 789 1.83 -25.76 -3.94
N ASN A 790 1.52 -26.67 -3.02
CA ASN A 790 1.59 -28.11 -3.23
C ASN A 790 0.20 -28.70 -3.06
N VAL A 791 -0.32 -29.34 -4.10
CA VAL A 791 -1.63 -30.00 -4.07
C VAL A 791 -1.47 -31.48 -4.39
N ASP A 792 -2.15 -32.31 -3.61
CA ASP A 792 -2.35 -33.73 -3.86
C ASP A 792 -3.83 -33.98 -4.06
N ILE A 793 -4.20 -34.48 -5.24
CA ILE A 793 -5.58 -34.79 -5.64
C ILE A 793 -5.63 -36.27 -5.99
N LYS A 794 -6.62 -37.02 -5.50
CA LYS A 794 -6.79 -38.42 -5.90
C LYS A 794 -8.10 -38.59 -6.64
N VAL A 795 -7.99 -39.09 -7.86
CA VAL A 795 -9.10 -39.23 -8.82
C VAL A 795 -9.41 -40.70 -9.02
N GLU A 796 -10.66 -41.09 -8.86
CA GLU A 796 -11.09 -42.47 -9.06
C GLU A 796 -11.28 -42.77 -10.56
N PRO A 797 -10.64 -43.80 -11.15
CA PRO A 797 -10.60 -43.99 -12.61
C PRO A 797 -11.91 -44.37 -13.30
N VAL A 798 -12.94 -44.81 -12.57
CA VAL A 798 -14.22 -45.23 -13.18
C VAL A 798 -15.16 -44.04 -13.31
N THR A 799 -15.37 -43.36 -12.19
CA THR A 799 -16.22 -42.17 -12.04
C THR A 799 -15.56 -40.90 -12.55
N GLN A 800 -14.22 -40.87 -12.60
CA GLN A 800 -13.44 -39.65 -12.88
C GLN A 800 -13.66 -38.56 -11.81
N VAL A 801 -14.17 -38.91 -10.62
CA VAL A 801 -14.43 -37.97 -9.53
C VAL A 801 -13.18 -37.84 -8.65
N ALA A 802 -12.82 -36.61 -8.30
CA ALA A 802 -11.80 -36.33 -7.30
C ALA A 802 -12.37 -36.57 -5.89
N MET A 803 -11.90 -37.61 -5.20
CA MET A 803 -12.41 -38.04 -3.89
C MET A 803 -11.48 -37.68 -2.72
N TYR A 804 -10.33 -37.07 -3.03
CA TYR A 804 -9.37 -36.57 -2.06
C TYR A 804 -8.69 -35.33 -2.63
N GLY A 805 -8.58 -34.29 -1.82
CA GLY A 805 -7.84 -33.09 -2.14
C GLY A 805 -7.16 -32.54 -0.89
N LYS A 806 -5.84 -32.43 -0.92
CA LYS A 806 -5.06 -31.76 0.11
C LYS A 806 -4.20 -30.69 -0.54
N SER A 807 -4.33 -29.44 -0.09
CA SER A 807 -3.47 -28.36 -0.54
C SER A 807 -2.71 -27.72 0.62
N VAL A 808 -1.47 -27.34 0.34
CA VAL A 808 -0.63 -26.50 1.19
C VAL A 808 -0.12 -25.35 0.35
N SER A 809 -0.71 -24.18 0.55
CA SER A 809 -0.33 -22.94 -0.14
C SER A 809 0.44 -22.04 0.80
N MET A 810 1.50 -21.40 0.31
CA MET A 810 2.43 -20.63 1.12
C MET A 810 2.83 -19.33 0.42
N PHE A 811 2.72 -18.24 1.17
CA PHE A 811 3.15 -16.91 0.76
C PHE A 811 4.57 -16.65 1.24
N HIS A 812 5.45 -16.26 0.33
CA HIS A 812 6.84 -15.93 0.61
C HIS A 812 7.07 -14.45 0.34
N LEU A 813 7.66 -13.74 1.29
CA LEU A 813 8.02 -12.33 1.16
C LEU A 813 9.52 -12.19 0.90
N ASP A 814 9.89 -11.41 -0.11
CA ASP A 814 11.28 -10.99 -0.34
C ASP A 814 11.69 -9.88 0.64
N LEU A 815 12.77 -10.11 1.39
CA LEU A 815 13.25 -9.20 2.43
C LEU A 815 14.34 -8.23 1.94
N ARG A 816 14.76 -8.31 0.67
CA ARG A 816 15.87 -7.47 0.14
C ARG A 816 15.46 -6.02 -0.11
N GLY A 817 14.17 -5.73 -0.14
CA GLY A 817 13.63 -4.38 -0.33
C GLY A 817 13.20 -4.05 -1.76
N PRO A 818 12.75 -2.79 -1.99
CA PRO A 818 12.21 -2.34 -3.27
C PRO A 818 13.28 -2.37 -4.38
N GLY A 819 12.86 -2.61 -5.62
CA GLY A 819 13.77 -2.74 -6.79
C GLY A 819 14.36 -4.14 -6.98
N MET A 820 14.27 -5.02 -5.98
CA MET A 820 14.77 -6.39 -6.08
C MET A 820 13.68 -7.33 -6.61
N LEU A 821 14.02 -8.12 -7.62
CA LEU A 821 13.17 -9.15 -8.23
C LEU A 821 13.92 -10.49 -8.27
N ASN A 822 13.20 -11.58 -8.54
CA ASN A 822 13.77 -12.93 -8.69
C ASN A 822 14.64 -13.37 -7.49
N PRO A 823 14.08 -13.48 -6.28
CA PRO A 823 14.82 -13.89 -5.08
C PRO A 823 15.24 -15.35 -5.11
N GLU A 824 16.31 -15.65 -4.38
CA GLU A 824 16.64 -17.03 -4.02
C GLU A 824 15.73 -17.49 -2.87
N MET A 825 14.79 -18.39 -3.17
CA MET A 825 13.79 -18.88 -2.21
C MET A 825 14.46 -19.54 -0.98
N GLY A 826 14.04 -19.09 0.20
CA GLY A 826 14.57 -19.54 1.49
C GLY A 826 15.91 -18.92 1.91
N VAL A 827 16.53 -18.10 1.06
CA VAL A 827 17.69 -17.27 1.39
C VAL A 827 17.28 -15.80 1.48
N ASP A 828 16.69 -15.29 0.40
CA ASP A 828 16.22 -13.92 0.28
C ASP A 828 14.78 -13.76 0.77
N THR A 829 14.03 -14.85 0.81
CA THR A 829 12.60 -14.86 1.15
C THR A 829 12.29 -15.53 2.47
N HIS A 830 11.22 -15.09 3.12
CA HIS A 830 10.66 -15.73 4.31
C HIS A 830 9.17 -16.06 4.15
N PRO A 831 8.68 -17.23 4.60
CA PRO A 831 7.25 -17.54 4.60
C PRO A 831 6.50 -16.61 5.57
N VAL A 832 5.36 -16.07 5.16
CA VAL A 832 4.55 -15.13 5.96
C VAL A 832 3.19 -15.72 6.35
N PHE A 833 2.58 -16.48 5.45
CA PHE A 833 1.30 -17.16 5.68
C PHE A 833 1.27 -18.53 5.01
N GLU A 834 0.57 -19.46 5.63
CA GLU A 834 0.27 -20.79 5.08
C GLU A 834 -1.22 -21.06 5.16
N ILE A 835 -1.76 -21.65 4.10
CA ILE A 835 -3.14 -22.10 4.00
C ILE A 835 -3.12 -23.60 3.75
N HIS A 836 -3.82 -24.33 4.60
CA HIS A 836 -4.09 -25.74 4.43
C HIS A 836 -5.57 -25.93 4.15
N THR A 837 -5.86 -26.56 3.01
CA THR A 837 -7.21 -27.06 2.71
C THR A 837 -7.18 -28.57 2.62
N PHE A 838 -8.26 -29.18 3.06
CA PHE A 838 -8.41 -30.63 3.05
C PHE A 838 -9.86 -30.98 2.74
N SER A 839 -10.05 -31.89 1.79
CA SER A 839 -11.33 -32.48 1.43
C SER A 839 -11.11 -33.96 1.15
N GLU A 840 -12.04 -34.79 1.61
CA GLU A 840 -12.03 -36.22 1.36
C GLU A 840 -13.44 -36.79 1.35
N ILE A 841 -13.61 -37.93 0.69
CA ILE A 841 -14.82 -38.75 0.80
C ILE A 841 -15.03 -39.21 2.25
N ALA A 842 -16.26 -39.09 2.76
CA ALA A 842 -16.63 -39.56 4.09
C ALA A 842 -16.50 -41.09 4.20
N ASP A 843 -16.27 -41.61 5.40
CA ASP A 843 -16.05 -43.05 5.61
C ASP A 843 -17.28 -43.90 5.20
N GLU A 844 -18.49 -43.42 5.47
CA GLU A 844 -19.74 -44.11 5.12
C GLU A 844 -19.97 -44.13 3.61
N ASP A 845 -19.67 -43.02 2.92
CA ASP A 845 -19.78 -42.92 1.46
C ASP A 845 -18.72 -43.77 0.76
N ALA A 846 -17.50 -43.83 1.30
CA ALA A 846 -16.43 -44.67 0.79
C ALA A 846 -16.77 -46.17 0.95
N GLU A 847 -17.35 -46.59 2.07
CA GLU A 847 -17.81 -47.97 2.29
C GLU A 847 -18.95 -48.33 1.33
N THR A 848 -19.88 -47.40 1.11
CA THR A 848 -20.99 -47.56 0.15
C THR A 848 -20.47 -47.65 -1.29
N PHE A 849 -19.50 -46.81 -1.66
CA PHE A 849 -18.88 -46.82 -2.99
C PHE A 849 -18.12 -48.13 -3.23
N GLN A 850 -17.35 -48.60 -2.26
CA GLN A 850 -16.66 -49.90 -2.34
C GLN A 850 -17.64 -51.03 -2.63
N CYS A 851 -18.71 -51.15 -1.83
CA CYS A 851 -19.61 -52.29 -1.96
C CYS A 851 -20.54 -52.21 -3.18
N ARG A 852 -20.92 -50.99 -3.60
CA ARG A 852 -21.75 -50.82 -4.80
C ARG A 852 -20.92 -50.92 -6.07
N VAL A 853 -19.80 -50.21 -6.16
CA VAL A 853 -19.06 -50.08 -7.42
C VAL A 853 -17.92 -51.08 -7.49
N LEU A 854 -16.96 -51.01 -6.56
CA LEU A 854 -15.71 -51.76 -6.66
C LEU A 854 -15.91 -53.28 -6.52
N ASP A 855 -16.67 -53.73 -5.53
CA ASP A 855 -16.96 -55.15 -5.30
C ASP A 855 -17.67 -55.79 -6.50
N ASN A 856 -18.55 -55.03 -7.18
CA ASN A 856 -19.25 -55.48 -8.38
C ASN A 856 -18.38 -55.49 -9.65
N MET A 857 -17.25 -54.79 -9.64
CA MET A 857 -16.25 -54.82 -10.71
C MET A 857 -15.19 -55.91 -10.51
N GLU A 858 -15.13 -56.54 -9.33
CA GLU A 858 -14.14 -57.56 -9.05
C GLU A 858 -14.38 -58.88 -9.82
N PRO A 859 -13.31 -59.64 -10.14
CA PRO A 859 -13.43 -60.96 -10.77
C PRO A 859 -14.24 -61.99 -9.96
N MET A 860 -14.47 -61.73 -8.66
CA MET A 860 -15.19 -62.60 -7.73
C MET A 860 -16.53 -62.02 -7.25
N TYR A 861 -17.03 -60.93 -7.86
CA TYR A 861 -18.31 -60.28 -7.47
C TYR A 861 -19.47 -61.28 -7.31
N TRP A 862 -19.50 -62.29 -8.18
CA TRP A 862 -20.48 -63.37 -8.22
C TRP A 862 -20.57 -64.26 -6.96
N THR A 863 -19.73 -64.02 -5.95
CA THR A 863 -19.74 -64.75 -4.68
C THR A 863 -20.65 -64.13 -3.62
N ASP A 864 -21.04 -62.86 -3.75
CA ASP A 864 -21.97 -62.18 -2.83
C ASP A 864 -23.43 -62.12 -3.34
N PHE A 865 -23.63 -62.36 -4.64
CA PHE A 865 -24.92 -62.33 -5.36
C PHE A 865 -25.61 -60.95 -5.42
N GLY A 866 -24.83 -59.88 -5.58
CA GLY A 866 -25.35 -58.52 -5.75
C GLY A 866 -25.58 -57.79 -4.41
N GLY A 867 -24.87 -58.19 -3.35
CA GLY A 867 -24.94 -57.55 -2.04
C GLY A 867 -26.27 -57.71 -1.28
N SER A 868 -26.44 -56.95 -0.19
CA SER A 868 -27.70 -56.87 0.56
C SER A 868 -27.83 -55.54 1.29
N GLY A 869 -29.04 -54.97 1.36
CA GLY A 869 -29.27 -53.68 2.03
C GLY A 869 -28.78 -52.53 1.16
N ASP A 870 -28.03 -51.60 1.74
CA ASP A 870 -27.54 -50.41 1.02
C ASP A 870 -26.46 -50.72 -0.03
N CYS A 871 -25.99 -51.96 -0.15
CA CYS A 871 -25.03 -52.42 -1.16
C CYS A 871 -25.67 -53.16 -2.35
N GLU A 872 -27.00 -53.15 -2.50
CA GLU A 872 -27.70 -53.83 -3.59
C GLU A 872 -27.72 -52.97 -4.88
N LEU A 873 -27.31 -53.54 -6.01
CA LEU A 873 -27.35 -52.88 -7.33
C LEU A 873 -28.59 -53.34 -8.12
N GLU A 874 -29.66 -52.54 -8.10
CA GLU A 874 -30.94 -52.92 -8.73
C GLU A 874 -30.82 -53.18 -10.25
N GLY A 875 -29.88 -52.50 -10.92
CA GLY A 875 -29.62 -52.64 -12.36
C GLY A 875 -29.04 -53.99 -12.79
N THR A 876 -28.36 -54.72 -11.89
CA THR A 876 -27.73 -56.03 -12.20
C THR A 876 -28.53 -57.22 -11.71
N ALA A 877 -29.65 -57.02 -11.00
CA ALA A 877 -30.41 -58.08 -10.31
C ALA A 877 -30.77 -59.32 -11.18
N VAL A 878 -31.02 -59.13 -12.48
CA VAL A 878 -31.28 -60.22 -13.43
C VAL A 878 -30.01 -61.02 -13.71
N ILE A 879 -28.88 -60.34 -13.86
CA ILE A 879 -27.56 -60.96 -14.08
C ILE A 879 -27.09 -61.65 -12.80
N ASP A 880 -27.32 -61.05 -11.63
CA ASP A 880 -26.97 -61.64 -10.33
C ASP A 880 -27.75 -62.94 -10.09
N SER A 881 -29.04 -62.94 -10.45
CA SER A 881 -29.87 -64.15 -10.44
C SER A 881 -29.35 -65.23 -11.38
N VAL A 882 -28.92 -64.88 -12.60
CA VAL A 882 -28.32 -65.83 -13.56
C VAL A 882 -27.00 -66.37 -13.02
N THR A 883 -26.18 -65.51 -12.43
CA THR A 883 -24.85 -65.82 -11.93
C THR A 883 -24.91 -66.69 -10.68
N ALA A 884 -25.87 -66.43 -9.78
CA ALA A 884 -26.22 -67.28 -8.64
C ALA A 884 -26.69 -68.67 -9.08
N VAL A 885 -27.54 -68.74 -10.10
CA VAL A 885 -28.00 -70.01 -10.68
C VAL A 885 -26.83 -70.79 -11.30
N LEU A 886 -25.95 -70.13 -12.06
CA LEU A 886 -24.77 -70.73 -12.66
C LEU A 886 -23.79 -71.23 -11.59
N TYR A 887 -23.59 -70.46 -10.51
CA TYR A 887 -22.73 -70.83 -9.41
C TYR A 887 -23.28 -72.02 -8.60
N VAL A 888 -24.56 -71.99 -8.22
CA VAL A 888 -25.23 -73.12 -7.53
C VAL A 888 -25.24 -74.36 -8.42
N ALA A 889 -25.51 -74.21 -9.71
CA ALA A 889 -25.44 -75.31 -10.69
C ALA A 889 -24.02 -75.85 -10.83
N SER A 890 -23.00 -74.99 -10.79
CA SER A 890 -21.59 -75.39 -10.87
C SER A 890 -21.16 -76.22 -9.65
N ILE A 891 -21.49 -75.78 -8.43
CA ILE A 891 -21.19 -76.49 -7.19
C ILE A 891 -21.95 -77.81 -7.15
N ALA A 892 -23.23 -77.81 -7.51
CA ALA A 892 -24.04 -79.02 -7.58
C ALA A 892 -23.44 -80.03 -8.58
N MET A 893 -22.97 -79.58 -9.75
CA MET A 893 -22.32 -80.44 -10.74
C MET A 893 -20.96 -80.94 -10.28
N ILE A 894 -20.13 -80.11 -9.65
CA ILE A 894 -18.84 -80.54 -9.09
C ILE A 894 -19.05 -81.56 -7.97
N ALA A 895 -20.01 -81.33 -7.07
CA ALA A 895 -20.34 -82.24 -5.97
C ALA A 895 -20.92 -83.57 -6.48
N VAL A 896 -21.86 -83.55 -7.44
CA VAL A 896 -22.41 -84.75 -8.08
C VAL A 896 -21.35 -85.51 -8.86
N GLY A 897 -20.47 -84.81 -9.57
CA GLY A 897 -19.32 -85.39 -10.27
C GLY A 897 -18.32 -86.05 -9.31
N ALA A 898 -17.97 -85.39 -8.20
CA ALA A 898 -17.08 -85.92 -7.17
C ALA A 898 -17.67 -87.14 -6.43
N LEU A 899 -18.98 -87.12 -6.12
CA LEU A 899 -19.69 -88.27 -5.56
C LEU A 899 -19.77 -89.46 -6.54
N ALA A 900 -19.90 -89.18 -7.85
CA ALA A 900 -19.85 -90.21 -8.90
C ALA A 900 -18.44 -90.83 -9.05
N PHE A 901 -17.37 -90.10 -8.72
CA PHE A 901 -16.02 -90.66 -8.58
C PHE A 901 -15.84 -91.46 -7.28
N GLY A 902 -16.43 -91.01 -6.16
CA GLY A 902 -16.33 -91.67 -4.85
C GLY A 902 -17.17 -92.95 -4.69
N GLY A 903 -18.18 -93.16 -5.54
CA GLY A 903 -19.07 -94.34 -5.52
C GLY A 903 -18.54 -95.60 -6.23
N MET A 904 -17.36 -95.56 -6.86
CA MET A 904 -16.76 -96.72 -7.55
C MET A 904 -15.69 -97.41 -6.69
N GLY A 905 -16.02 -98.60 -6.16
CA GLY A 905 -15.07 -99.51 -5.49
C GLY A 905 -14.08 -100.19 -6.45
N PRO A 906 -13.01 -100.85 -5.93
CA PRO A 906 -11.67 -100.84 -6.50
C PRO A 906 -11.48 -101.75 -7.73
N ILE A 907 -10.63 -101.31 -8.67
CA ILE A 907 -10.10 -102.15 -9.76
C ILE A 907 -9.09 -103.13 -9.17
N ALA A 908 -9.47 -104.41 -9.18
CA ALA A 908 -8.57 -105.52 -8.90
C ALA A 908 -7.58 -105.71 -10.06
N VAL A 909 -6.29 -105.65 -9.75
CA VAL A 909 -5.22 -106.17 -10.61
C VAL A 909 -5.26 -107.70 -10.52
N SER A 910 -5.73 -108.37 -11.57
CA SER A 910 -5.51 -109.80 -11.75
C SER A 910 -4.32 -110.03 -12.69
N LYS A 911 -3.30 -110.71 -12.15
CA LYS A 911 -2.31 -111.49 -12.88
C LYS A 911 -3.02 -112.49 -13.83
N ASP A 912 -2.54 -112.63 -15.06
CA ASP A 912 -2.08 -113.90 -15.63
C ASP A 912 -1.30 -113.66 -16.95
N GLU A 913 -0.36 -114.57 -17.18
CA GLU A 913 0.67 -114.78 -18.24
C GLU A 913 0.13 -114.55 -19.68
N ASP A 914 0.85 -114.06 -20.69
CA ASP A 914 2.27 -114.13 -21.10
C ASP A 914 2.89 -112.75 -21.49
#